data_AF-A0AAD9I6L5-F1
#
_entry.id   AF-A0AAD9I6L5-F1
#
_cell.length_a   1.000
_cell.length_b   1.000
_cell.length_c   1.000
_cell.angle_alpha   90.00
_cell.angle_beta   90.00
_cell.angle_gamma   90.00
#
_symmetry.space_group_name_H-M   'P 1'
#
loop_
_entity.id
_entity.type
_entity.pdbx_description
1 polymer ?
#
loop_
_entity_poly.entity_id
_entity_poly.type
_entity_poly.pdbx_seq_one_letter_code
_entity_poly.pdbx_strand_id
1 'polypeptide(L)'
;MYIMLLTRVDISFTVQWLSRSLNRPTKSHLNAAKNLFKYLNSTKDYSICFSYNGNTVANLGPKLSNSSNTTTKLSRDFHSKEGPRPLTTTSTTIVDSRNSKGSSRTSIINSSLVPIGFSDSDFAGDKATSKSTYSYLYKLASGPISWKTKRATTIALSTLEAETDGLTEAIREVQWIIGLFSELHRPIDYPITLYGDNQGSITVANDPALHARTKHTLLKFRYVREQVKAKIVTIIYLNTKDTEVLPERHERHVVQQGIRRPWLIKAYKPYGFQQQSPLRCATTITQLCFCCVGSNVGRQSKMGVILSTLTTLRVAVRAFRTLVASFHQVNTRLRRPPGLPVPDPTRSYWQADPPHPELVNIQSPALPACADIVVIGSGIAAAAIVRSVLTECARRAGAARDGLPRVVVCEARALCSGATGRNGGHIKASPNEAFPKFRERWGPERAAKLTCFQLSHLDTLLGLCREEEEEVGRWAECREVETVDLFLDGDHQQAMKAVVGDLAEWVPELECEFIEGVEEVGKRYSTNHHVKSAFTCKAGALWPYRLVTSIWKQLLTTHPASLSIETHTPVTSITSVTTTTKPATSTTTTYPLTVHTPRGPIHARHVVHATNAFAPELVPGLRGKMTGLLAHMSAQSPGARFPDLGGARSWSIVYGDGFDYVTQRPSTTTDGSGSAAAASASAPGKVLLGGGWRYSRERGLDMLGVYDDARLDPGTVAHNLGVLPAIFQPNWGQPVAGVAGDEEDGPQVWSGVVALTADGLPLVGRLDPRITGRDVVGGGGGGGGEGEGEGKPGAEVAPGEWIAASFMGDGMVWAWLCGTALGVMLAGTEEDAGPQTAVPGRPEGRLTEWFPPELLATYERVGKMDIADLVDDM
;
A
#
# COMPACT_ATOMS: atom_id res chain seq x y z
N MET A 1 8.70 8.06 -26.82
CA MET A 1 7.76 7.50 -27.81
C MET A 1 8.28 7.55 -29.24
N TYR A 2 8.81 8.68 -29.73
CA TYR A 2 9.25 8.86 -31.12
C TYR A 2 10.25 7.80 -31.64
N ILE A 3 11.26 7.44 -30.83
CA ILE A 3 12.26 6.42 -31.19
C ILE A 3 11.65 5.01 -31.41
N MET A 4 10.56 4.68 -30.71
CA MET A 4 9.90 3.37 -30.82
C MET A 4 9.14 3.21 -32.13
N LEU A 5 8.43 4.27 -32.56
CA LEU A 5 7.74 4.31 -33.85
C LEU A 5 8.70 4.19 -35.05
N LEU A 6 9.96 4.57 -34.84
CA LEU A 6 11.01 4.51 -35.85
C LEU A 6 11.79 3.18 -35.88
N THR A 7 11.74 2.37 -34.82
CA THR A 7 12.65 1.20 -34.66
C THR A 7 11.96 -0.14 -34.38
N ARG A 8 10.76 -0.16 -33.77
CA ARG A 8 9.99 -1.38 -33.44
C ARG A 8 8.49 -1.12 -33.53
N VAL A 9 7.98 -0.99 -34.76
CA VAL A 9 6.56 -0.70 -35.04
C VAL A 9 5.63 -1.79 -34.49
N ASP A 10 6.13 -3.03 -34.39
CA ASP A 10 5.44 -4.21 -33.87
C ASP A 10 5.00 -4.12 -32.41
N ILE A 11 5.63 -3.27 -31.59
CA ILE A 11 5.26 -3.06 -30.17
C ILE A 11 4.54 -1.74 -29.92
N SER A 12 4.34 -0.94 -30.97
CA SER A 12 3.85 0.44 -30.87
C SER A 12 2.53 0.53 -30.11
N PHE A 13 1.59 -0.36 -30.45
CA PHE A 13 0.28 -0.46 -29.81
C PHE A 13 0.39 -0.72 -28.29
N THR A 14 1.15 -1.75 -27.90
CA THR A 14 1.25 -2.19 -26.50
C THR A 14 1.86 -1.11 -25.61
N VAL A 15 2.90 -0.43 -26.10
CA VAL A 15 3.55 0.65 -25.34
C VAL A 15 2.67 1.88 -25.24
N GLN A 16 1.97 2.25 -26.33
CA GLN A 16 1.05 3.39 -26.30
C GLN A 16 -0.13 3.13 -25.37
N TRP A 17 -0.64 1.90 -25.32
CA TRP A 17 -1.66 1.49 -24.34
C TRP A 17 -1.14 1.57 -22.89
N LEU A 18 0.02 0.96 -22.60
CA LEU A 18 0.63 1.01 -21.26
C LEU A 18 0.91 2.43 -20.78
N SER A 19 1.32 3.33 -21.69
CA SER A 19 1.64 4.71 -21.34
C SER A 19 0.43 5.51 -20.84
N ARG A 20 -0.78 5.16 -21.25
CA ARG A 20 -2.02 5.83 -20.83
C ARG A 20 -2.39 5.52 -19.38
N SER A 21 -1.88 4.41 -18.85
CA SER A 21 -2.16 3.93 -17.50
C SER A 21 -1.06 4.27 -16.50
N LEU A 22 -0.08 5.12 -16.86
CA LEU A 22 1.06 5.47 -15.99
C LEU A 22 0.64 6.18 -14.69
N ASN A 23 -0.45 6.95 -14.72
CA ASN A 23 -0.93 7.66 -13.54
C ASN A 23 -1.63 6.74 -12.53
N ARG A 24 -2.09 5.55 -12.95
CA ARG A 24 -2.74 4.58 -12.06
C ARG A 24 -2.62 3.15 -12.61
N PRO A 25 -1.41 2.55 -12.58
CA PRO A 25 -1.18 1.23 -13.16
C PRO A 25 -1.89 0.15 -12.34
N THR A 26 -2.21 -0.98 -12.97
CA THR A 26 -2.86 -2.13 -12.31
C THR A 26 -2.03 -3.39 -12.55
N LYS A 27 -2.34 -4.48 -11.85
CA LYS A 27 -1.65 -5.77 -12.01
C LYS A 27 -1.67 -6.30 -13.44
N SER A 28 -2.73 -6.03 -14.21
CA SER A 28 -2.81 -6.39 -15.63
C SER A 28 -1.86 -5.55 -16.49
N HIS A 29 -1.73 -4.24 -16.22
CA HIS A 29 -0.74 -3.37 -16.88
C HIS A 29 0.69 -3.83 -16.58
N LEU A 30 0.99 -4.19 -15.34
CA LEU A 30 2.31 -4.70 -14.95
C LEU A 30 2.65 -6.04 -15.63
N ASN A 31 1.68 -6.95 -15.73
CA ASN A 31 1.87 -8.22 -16.43
C ASN A 31 2.08 -8.02 -17.94
N ALA A 32 1.33 -7.11 -18.57
CA ALA A 32 1.52 -6.74 -19.96
C ALA A 32 2.91 -6.12 -20.21
N ALA A 33 3.38 -5.23 -19.32
CA ALA A 33 4.73 -4.67 -19.38
C ALA A 33 5.82 -5.76 -19.25
N LYS A 34 5.68 -6.68 -18.28
CA LYS A 34 6.60 -7.83 -18.12
C LYS A 34 6.63 -8.71 -19.37
N ASN A 35 5.49 -8.96 -20.00
CA ASN A 35 5.41 -9.75 -21.23
C ASN A 35 6.04 -9.02 -22.42
N LEU A 36 5.86 -7.70 -22.51
CA LEU A 36 6.53 -6.88 -23.51
C LEU A 36 8.06 -6.93 -23.36
N PHE A 37 8.60 -6.84 -22.14
CA PHE A 37 10.04 -6.98 -21.91
C PHE A 37 10.57 -8.38 -22.27
N LYS A 38 9.81 -9.44 -21.97
CA LYS A 38 10.15 -10.81 -22.41
C LYS A 38 10.18 -10.92 -23.93
N TYR A 39 9.18 -10.35 -24.60
CA TYR A 39 9.09 -10.32 -26.06
C TYR A 39 10.27 -9.56 -26.69
N LEU A 40 10.61 -8.39 -26.16
CA LEU A 40 11.76 -7.61 -26.61
C LEU A 40 13.08 -8.38 -26.44
N ASN A 41 13.25 -9.07 -25.32
CA ASN A 41 14.44 -9.90 -25.07
C ASN A 41 14.51 -11.12 -25.99
N SER A 42 13.37 -11.77 -26.30
CA SER A 42 13.34 -12.93 -27.21
C SER A 42 13.44 -12.54 -28.68
N THR A 43 13.14 -11.29 -29.03
CA THR A 43 13.15 -10.77 -30.41
C THR A 43 14.29 -9.78 -30.70
N LYS A 44 15.30 -9.71 -29.83
CA LYS A 44 16.43 -8.77 -29.95
C LYS A 44 17.26 -8.95 -31.24
N ASP A 45 17.28 -10.18 -31.77
CA ASP A 45 18.03 -10.58 -32.97
C ASP A 45 17.13 -10.71 -34.21
N TYR A 46 15.86 -10.32 -34.10
CA TYR A 46 14.85 -10.42 -35.16
C TYR A 46 14.66 -9.06 -35.83
N SER A 47 14.39 -9.09 -37.13
CA SER A 47 14.13 -7.88 -37.91
C SER A 47 12.89 -8.02 -38.78
N ILE A 48 12.15 -6.92 -38.91
CA ILE A 48 10.98 -6.84 -39.82
C ILE A 48 11.50 -6.49 -41.20
N CYS A 49 11.29 -7.40 -42.16
CA CYS A 49 11.67 -7.23 -43.55
C CYS A 49 10.44 -7.00 -44.43
N PHE A 50 10.48 -5.93 -45.22
CA PHE A 50 9.47 -5.65 -46.24
C PHE A 50 10.03 -6.00 -47.61
N SER A 51 9.37 -6.88 -48.38
CA SER A 51 9.82 -7.31 -49.72
C SER A 51 8.85 -6.91 -50.83
N TYR A 52 9.38 -6.44 -51.95
CA TYR A 52 8.63 -6.05 -53.17
C TYR A 52 9.13 -6.89 -54.34
N ASN A 53 8.22 -7.60 -55.02
CA ASN A 53 8.55 -8.54 -56.12
C ASN A 53 9.69 -9.53 -55.78
N GLY A 54 9.67 -10.08 -54.56
CA GLY A 54 10.67 -11.08 -54.12
C GLY A 54 12.01 -10.50 -53.64
N ASN A 55 12.25 -9.19 -53.75
CA ASN A 55 13.46 -8.53 -53.26
C ASN A 55 13.19 -7.80 -51.93
N THR A 56 14.05 -7.99 -50.92
CA THR A 56 13.99 -7.25 -49.64
C THR A 56 14.26 -5.77 -49.88
N VAL A 57 13.36 -4.90 -49.43
CA VAL A 57 13.41 -3.45 -49.73
C VAL A 57 13.57 -2.56 -48.50
N ALA A 58 13.28 -3.05 -47.30
CA ALA A 58 13.62 -2.37 -46.05
C ALA A 58 13.80 -3.39 -44.93
N ASN A 59 14.82 -3.18 -44.09
CA ASN A 59 15.13 -4.03 -42.93
C ASN A 59 15.23 -3.15 -41.69
N LEU A 60 14.26 -3.28 -40.76
CA LEU A 60 14.20 -2.51 -39.52
C LEU A 60 14.82 -3.33 -38.36
N GLY A 61 16.15 -3.48 -38.38
CA GLY A 61 16.93 -4.18 -37.36
C GLY A 61 18.42 -3.78 -37.36
N PRO A 62 19.21 -4.14 -36.33
CA PRO A 62 20.61 -3.74 -36.23
C PRO A 62 21.47 -4.42 -37.31
N LYS A 63 22.14 -3.63 -38.16
CA LYS A 63 23.14 -4.13 -39.12
C LYS A 63 24.38 -4.62 -38.38
N LEU A 64 24.80 -5.86 -38.61
CA LEU A 64 26.17 -6.31 -38.34
C LEU A 64 27.05 -6.02 -39.56
N SER A 65 28.19 -5.40 -39.31
CA SER A 65 29.28 -5.17 -40.27
C SER A 65 29.88 -6.48 -40.79
N ASN A 66 30.34 -6.43 -42.05
CA ASN A 66 31.16 -7.41 -42.78
C ASN A 66 30.42 -8.45 -43.64
N SER A 67 30.15 -8.08 -44.90
CA SER A 67 30.68 -8.86 -46.03
C SER A 67 30.77 -7.97 -47.28
N SER A 68 31.89 -8.11 -47.98
CA SER A 68 32.28 -7.40 -49.18
C SER A 68 31.50 -7.84 -50.43
N ASN A 69 31.36 -6.90 -51.38
CA ASN A 69 31.12 -7.07 -52.81
C ASN A 69 29.77 -7.66 -53.27
N THR A 70 28.83 -6.79 -53.64
CA THR A 70 28.39 -6.69 -55.05
C THR A 70 27.62 -5.40 -55.29
N THR A 71 28.25 -4.50 -56.05
CA THR A 71 27.63 -3.34 -56.67
C THR A 71 26.80 -3.85 -57.85
N THR A 72 25.47 -3.70 -57.82
CA THR A 72 24.67 -3.74 -59.06
C THR A 72 23.80 -2.50 -59.17
N LYS A 73 24.23 -1.63 -60.08
CA LYS A 73 23.51 -0.51 -60.68
C LYS A 73 22.03 -0.88 -60.94
N LEU A 74 21.12 -0.05 -60.46
CA LEU A 74 19.80 0.15 -61.05
C LEU A 74 19.45 1.65 -60.96
N SER A 75 20.30 2.44 -61.61
CA SER A 75 19.95 3.77 -62.10
C SER A 75 19.73 3.64 -63.61
N ARG A 76 18.63 4.19 -64.11
CA ARG A 76 18.14 4.18 -65.51
C ARG A 76 17.31 2.95 -65.86
N ASP A 77 16.00 3.12 -65.71
CA ASP A 77 15.07 3.17 -66.85
C ASP A 77 13.65 3.23 -66.27
N PHE A 78 12.89 4.27 -66.62
CA PHE A 78 11.42 4.31 -66.72
C PHE A 78 11.01 5.78 -66.88
N HIS A 79 11.45 6.38 -67.99
CA HIS A 79 10.66 7.39 -68.66
C HIS A 79 9.88 6.70 -69.78
N SER A 80 8.64 7.15 -69.93
CA SER A 80 7.67 6.88 -71.00
C SER A 80 6.61 5.79 -70.77
N LYS A 81 5.39 6.24 -71.11
CA LYS A 81 4.14 5.56 -71.50
C LYS A 81 3.06 5.37 -70.43
N GLU A 82 2.03 6.18 -70.66
CA GLU A 82 0.67 6.13 -70.12
C GLU A 82 0.04 4.74 -70.30
N GLY A 83 -0.62 4.25 -69.25
CA GLY A 83 -1.40 3.01 -69.23
C GLY A 83 -1.61 2.50 -67.79
N PRO A 84 -2.75 1.83 -67.47
CA PRO A 84 -3.04 1.36 -66.12
C PRO A 84 -2.14 0.17 -65.75
N ARG A 85 -1.35 0.28 -64.67
CA ARG A 85 -0.46 -0.81 -64.21
C ARG A 85 -1.24 -1.86 -63.38
N PRO A 86 -0.89 -3.16 -63.45
CA PRO A 86 -1.60 -4.22 -62.72
C PRO A 86 -1.23 -4.25 -61.22
N LEU A 87 -2.14 -4.79 -60.40
CA LEU A 87 -1.99 -4.98 -58.94
C LEU A 87 -0.69 -5.74 -58.59
N THR A 88 0.26 -5.03 -57.95
CA THR A 88 1.58 -5.55 -57.57
C THR A 88 1.56 -6.27 -56.21
N THR A 89 2.16 -7.47 -56.14
CA THR A 89 2.21 -8.31 -54.94
C THR A 89 3.38 -7.90 -54.02
N THR A 90 3.08 -7.57 -52.76
CA THR A 90 4.07 -7.21 -51.73
C THR A 90 3.86 -8.09 -50.50
N SER A 91 4.94 -8.51 -49.83
CA SER A 91 4.89 -9.44 -48.69
C SER A 91 5.79 -8.97 -47.54
N THR A 92 5.35 -9.18 -46.29
CA THR A 92 6.09 -8.86 -45.05
C THR A 92 6.63 -10.16 -44.44
N THR A 93 7.90 -10.21 -44.05
CA THR A 93 8.53 -11.41 -43.49
C THR A 93 9.34 -11.08 -42.24
N ILE A 94 9.28 -11.93 -41.22
CA ILE A 94 10.11 -11.84 -40.02
C ILE A 94 11.35 -12.72 -40.23
N VAL A 95 12.54 -12.15 -40.08
CA VAL A 95 13.81 -12.85 -40.31
C VAL A 95 14.61 -12.94 -39.00
N ASP A 96 15.02 -14.16 -38.62
CA ASP A 96 15.96 -14.41 -37.51
C ASP A 96 17.39 -14.36 -38.05
N SER A 97 18.20 -13.45 -37.53
CA SER A 97 19.58 -13.23 -37.99
C SER A 97 20.56 -14.38 -37.66
N ARG A 98 20.16 -15.35 -36.83
CA ARG A 98 21.05 -16.45 -36.36
C ARG A 98 21.03 -17.70 -37.24
N ASN A 99 20.19 -17.76 -38.27
CA ASN A 99 20.04 -18.96 -39.10
C ASN A 99 20.51 -18.70 -40.53
N SER A 100 21.81 -18.88 -40.80
CA SER A 100 22.42 -18.70 -42.13
C SER A 100 22.14 -19.84 -43.12
N LYS A 101 21.28 -20.80 -42.75
CA LYS A 101 20.84 -21.90 -43.62
C LYS A 101 19.31 -22.01 -43.66
N GLY A 102 18.71 -21.28 -44.61
CA GLY A 102 17.63 -21.78 -45.48
C GLY A 102 16.37 -22.41 -44.89
N SER A 103 15.82 -21.93 -43.77
CA SER A 103 14.42 -22.24 -43.42
C SER A 103 13.68 -21.01 -42.90
N SER A 104 13.21 -20.19 -43.83
CA SER A 104 12.29 -19.09 -43.58
C SER A 104 10.88 -19.66 -43.46
N ARG A 105 10.32 -19.69 -42.24
CA ARG A 105 8.88 -19.92 -42.06
C ARG A 105 8.14 -18.70 -42.60
N THR A 106 7.62 -18.82 -43.82
CA THR A 106 7.01 -17.73 -44.57
C THR A 106 5.49 -17.78 -44.37
N SER A 107 4.93 -16.87 -43.56
CA SER A 107 3.50 -16.55 -43.67
C SER A 107 3.37 -15.42 -44.68
N ILE A 108 3.01 -15.74 -45.93
CA ILE A 108 2.77 -14.74 -46.96
C ILE A 108 1.42 -14.08 -46.67
N ILE A 109 1.43 -12.87 -46.11
CA ILE A 109 0.27 -11.99 -46.13
C ILE A 109 0.42 -11.17 -47.41
N ASN A 110 -0.39 -11.47 -48.43
CA ASN A 110 -0.50 -10.64 -49.63
C ASN A 110 -1.25 -9.36 -49.26
N SER A 111 -0.53 -8.29 -48.94
CA SER A 111 -1.13 -6.99 -48.68
C SER A 111 -0.24 -5.88 -49.26
N SER A 112 -0.88 -4.90 -49.92
CA SER A 112 -0.18 -3.76 -50.49
C SER A 112 0.47 -2.93 -49.37
N LEU A 113 1.70 -2.45 -49.61
CA LEU A 113 2.43 -1.57 -48.68
C LEU A 113 1.98 -0.11 -48.79
N VAL A 114 0.68 0.07 -49.02
CA VAL A 114 0.02 1.37 -49.15
C VAL A 114 -0.69 1.64 -47.83
N PRO A 115 -0.40 2.76 -47.13
CA PRO A 115 -1.11 3.11 -45.92
C PRO A 115 -2.56 3.46 -46.26
N ILE A 116 -3.49 2.95 -45.46
CA ILE A 116 -4.93 3.19 -45.57
C ILE A 116 -5.44 3.70 -44.24
N GLY A 117 -6.17 4.81 -44.24
CA GLY A 117 -6.80 5.42 -43.07
C GLY A 117 -8.28 5.13 -42.96
N PHE A 118 -8.79 5.15 -41.73
CA PHE A 118 -10.20 5.13 -41.38
C PHE A 118 -10.45 6.24 -40.36
N SER A 119 -11.58 6.94 -40.48
CA SER A 119 -12.05 7.97 -39.54
C SER A 119 -13.50 7.66 -39.16
N ASP A 120 -13.82 7.84 -37.88
CA ASP A 120 -15.17 7.60 -37.31
C ASP A 120 -15.41 8.55 -36.13
N SER A 121 -16.66 9.01 -35.96
CA SER A 121 -17.04 9.92 -34.86
C SER A 121 -18.38 9.58 -34.23
N ASP A 122 -18.40 9.42 -32.91
CA ASP A 122 -19.63 9.22 -32.13
C ASP A 122 -20.19 10.56 -31.66
N PHE A 123 -21.25 11.02 -32.32
CA PHE A 123 -21.90 12.29 -32.03
C PHE A 123 -22.64 12.27 -30.69
N ALA A 124 -22.24 13.16 -29.78
CA ALA A 124 -22.79 13.27 -28.42
C ALA A 124 -22.78 11.95 -27.61
N GLY A 125 -21.84 11.04 -27.91
CA GLY A 125 -21.76 9.72 -27.28
C GLY A 125 -21.51 9.74 -25.76
N ASP A 126 -20.89 10.81 -25.22
CA ASP A 126 -20.78 11.02 -23.78
C ASP A 126 -22.09 11.62 -23.24
N LYS A 127 -22.93 10.79 -22.60
CA LYS A 127 -24.22 11.21 -22.05
C LYS A 127 -24.12 12.26 -20.94
N ALA A 128 -23.00 12.34 -20.22
CA ALA A 128 -22.84 13.27 -19.11
C ALA A 128 -22.44 14.69 -19.57
N THR A 129 -21.67 14.78 -20.65
CA THR A 129 -21.15 16.08 -21.15
C THR A 129 -21.65 16.46 -22.54
N SER A 130 -22.39 15.57 -23.20
CA SER A 130 -22.86 15.66 -24.59
C SER A 130 -21.73 15.89 -25.61
N LYS A 131 -20.47 15.62 -25.24
CA LYS A 131 -19.31 15.76 -26.14
C LYS A 131 -19.20 14.55 -27.05
N SER A 132 -18.82 14.82 -28.30
CA SER A 132 -18.58 13.78 -29.30
C SER A 132 -17.22 13.11 -29.08
N THR A 133 -17.04 11.88 -29.54
CA THR A 133 -15.74 11.18 -29.50
C THR A 133 -15.33 10.82 -30.91
N TYR A 134 -14.17 11.31 -31.36
CA TYR A 134 -13.65 10.95 -32.68
C TYR A 134 -12.52 9.94 -32.56
N SER A 135 -12.34 9.17 -33.63
CA SER A 135 -11.25 8.21 -33.74
C SER A 135 -10.72 8.10 -35.16
N TYR A 136 -9.45 7.68 -35.28
CA TYR A 136 -8.88 7.29 -36.54
C TYR A 136 -7.97 6.06 -36.38
N LEU A 137 -7.79 5.35 -37.49
CA LEU A 137 -6.94 4.18 -37.59
C LEU A 137 -6.25 4.15 -38.95
N TYR A 138 -4.92 4.16 -38.96
CA TYR A 138 -4.09 3.94 -40.14
C TYR A 138 -3.50 2.54 -40.11
N LYS A 139 -3.66 1.81 -41.22
CA LYS A 139 -3.12 0.47 -41.42
C LYS A 139 -2.08 0.48 -42.54
N LEU A 140 -1.06 -0.36 -42.41
CA LEU A 140 -0.09 -0.70 -43.46
C LEU A 140 0.06 -2.21 -43.50
N ALA A 141 0.00 -2.82 -44.69
CA ALA A 141 0.07 -4.27 -44.85
C ALA A 141 -0.94 -5.04 -43.94
N SER A 142 -2.14 -4.48 -43.77
CA SER A 142 -3.22 -4.97 -42.89
C SER A 142 -2.96 -4.88 -41.38
N GLY A 143 -1.83 -4.32 -40.95
CA GLY A 143 -1.51 -4.06 -39.53
C GLY A 143 -1.68 -2.59 -39.14
N PRO A 144 -2.12 -2.28 -37.90
CA PRO A 144 -2.27 -0.90 -37.43
C PRO A 144 -0.90 -0.23 -37.22
N ILE A 145 -0.70 0.97 -37.78
CA ILE A 145 0.54 1.75 -37.65
C ILE A 145 0.36 3.07 -36.88
N SER A 146 -0.84 3.66 -36.90
CA SER A 146 -1.20 4.81 -36.07
C SER A 146 -2.69 4.76 -35.78
N TRP A 147 -3.10 5.12 -34.56
CA TRP A 147 -4.52 5.20 -34.21
C TRP A 147 -4.72 6.16 -33.03
N LYS A 148 -5.93 6.71 -32.91
CA LYS A 148 -6.30 7.58 -31.81
C LYS A 148 -7.79 7.47 -31.57
N THR A 149 -8.20 7.54 -30.31
CA THR A 149 -9.59 7.77 -29.90
C THR A 149 -9.57 8.86 -28.85
N LYS A 150 -10.29 9.96 -29.07
CA LYS A 150 -10.25 11.11 -28.18
C LYS A 150 -11.62 11.78 -28.11
N ARG A 151 -12.07 12.07 -26.89
CA ARG A 151 -13.24 12.93 -26.63
C ARG A 151 -12.95 14.34 -27.12
N ALA A 152 -13.86 14.91 -27.91
CA ALA A 152 -13.76 16.27 -28.41
C ALA A 152 -13.70 17.26 -27.24
N THR A 153 -12.97 18.36 -27.44
CA THR A 153 -12.84 19.40 -26.42
C THR A 153 -14.08 20.28 -26.35
N THR A 154 -14.72 20.50 -27.51
CA THR A 154 -15.94 21.27 -27.71
C THR A 154 -17.13 20.36 -28.00
N ILE A 155 -18.35 20.83 -27.70
CA ILE A 155 -19.60 20.14 -28.05
C ILE A 155 -19.89 20.42 -29.53
N ALA A 156 -20.01 19.37 -30.34
CA ALA A 156 -20.46 19.50 -31.72
C ALA A 156 -21.98 19.71 -31.72
N LEU A 157 -22.49 20.57 -32.62
CA LEU A 157 -23.91 20.88 -32.72
C LEU A 157 -24.62 20.06 -33.82
N SER A 158 -23.86 19.25 -34.57
CA SER A 158 -24.40 18.31 -35.55
C SER A 158 -23.44 17.13 -35.77
N THR A 159 -23.98 16.01 -36.26
CA THR A 159 -23.18 14.85 -36.68
C THR A 159 -22.17 15.23 -37.77
N LEU A 160 -22.56 16.11 -38.70
CA LEU A 160 -21.67 16.62 -39.74
C LEU A 160 -20.44 17.33 -39.15
N GLU A 161 -20.62 18.11 -38.08
CA GLU A 161 -19.53 18.80 -37.39
C GLU A 161 -18.63 17.82 -36.64
N ALA A 162 -19.19 16.83 -35.93
CA ALA A 162 -18.41 15.81 -35.24
C ALA A 162 -17.55 14.98 -36.22
N GLU A 163 -18.10 14.60 -37.37
CA GLU A 163 -17.37 13.86 -38.40
C GLU A 163 -16.27 14.67 -39.08
N THR A 164 -16.51 15.97 -39.24
CA THR A 164 -15.50 16.89 -39.77
C THR A 164 -14.34 17.07 -38.81
N ASP A 165 -14.60 17.03 -37.50
CA ASP A 165 -13.58 17.07 -36.45
C ASP A 165 -12.73 15.79 -36.48
N GLY A 166 -13.36 14.63 -36.63
CA GLY A 166 -12.65 13.36 -36.81
C GLY A 166 -11.75 13.35 -38.05
N LEU A 167 -12.29 13.76 -39.22
CA LEU A 167 -11.54 13.86 -40.46
C LEU A 167 -10.36 14.84 -40.37
N THR A 168 -10.55 15.99 -39.71
CA THR A 168 -9.48 16.99 -39.54
C THR A 168 -8.30 16.41 -38.76
N GLU A 169 -8.58 15.69 -37.67
CA GLU A 169 -7.55 15.04 -36.85
C GLU A 169 -6.90 13.88 -37.58
N ALA A 170 -7.67 13.08 -38.33
CA ALA A 170 -7.14 12.01 -39.15
C ALA A 170 -6.19 12.55 -40.24
N ILE A 171 -6.55 13.65 -40.92
CA ILE A 171 -5.71 14.25 -41.98
C ILE A 171 -4.45 14.90 -41.43
N ARG A 172 -4.48 15.46 -40.21
CA ARG A 172 -3.26 15.92 -39.54
C ARG A 172 -2.26 14.78 -39.33
N GLU A 173 -2.75 13.59 -38.99
CA GLU A 173 -1.91 12.39 -38.85
C GLU A 173 -1.31 11.95 -40.19
N VAL A 174 -2.02 12.10 -41.32
CA VAL A 174 -1.50 11.79 -42.67
C VAL A 174 -0.22 12.56 -42.98
N GLN A 175 -0.16 13.85 -42.62
CA GLN A 175 1.03 14.65 -42.84
C GLN A 175 2.24 14.11 -42.05
N TRP A 176 2.01 13.63 -40.83
CA TRP A 176 3.05 12.94 -40.06
C TRP A 176 3.48 11.63 -40.71
N ILE A 177 2.53 10.82 -41.22
CA ILE A 177 2.82 9.56 -41.93
C ILE A 177 3.66 9.84 -43.19
N ILE A 178 3.34 10.87 -43.98
CA ILE A 178 4.13 11.25 -45.17
C ILE A 178 5.55 11.64 -44.77
N GLY A 179 5.70 12.45 -43.70
CA GLY A 179 7.02 12.81 -43.16
C GLY A 179 7.82 11.60 -42.72
N LEU A 180 7.19 10.67 -42.00
CA LEU A 180 7.80 9.41 -41.56
C LEU A 180 8.31 8.58 -42.75
N PHE A 181 7.49 8.42 -43.79
CA PHE A 181 7.87 7.65 -44.97
C PHE A 181 8.97 8.31 -45.80
N SER A 182 9.01 9.65 -45.82
CA SER A 182 10.12 10.42 -46.40
C SER A 182 11.44 10.17 -45.65
N GLU A 183 11.41 10.18 -44.31
CA GLU A 183 12.57 9.83 -43.47
C GLU A 183 13.02 8.37 -43.65
N LEU A 184 12.08 7.46 -43.93
CA LEU A 184 12.35 6.06 -44.25
C LEU A 184 12.79 5.84 -45.71
N HIS A 185 13.11 6.91 -46.45
CA HIS A 185 13.55 6.90 -47.85
C HIS A 185 12.55 6.25 -48.83
N ARG A 186 11.25 6.30 -48.50
CA ARG A 186 10.14 5.86 -49.37
C ARG A 186 9.09 6.96 -49.41
N PRO A 187 9.37 8.10 -50.07
CA PRO A 187 8.43 9.21 -50.12
C PRO A 187 7.10 8.74 -50.71
N ILE A 188 6.01 9.08 -50.03
CA ILE A 188 4.65 8.84 -50.53
C ILE A 188 4.33 9.99 -51.49
N ASP A 189 4.29 9.69 -52.78
CA ASP A 189 4.00 10.64 -53.87
C ASP A 189 2.55 10.50 -54.40
N TYR A 190 1.73 9.71 -53.71
CA TYR A 190 0.32 9.47 -54.02
C TYR A 190 -0.59 9.88 -52.84
N PRO A 191 -1.86 10.24 -53.11
CA PRO A 191 -2.80 10.55 -52.03
C PRO A 191 -3.09 9.32 -51.16
N ILE A 192 -3.01 9.47 -49.84
CA ILE A 192 -3.41 8.40 -48.90
C ILE A 192 -4.93 8.28 -48.89
N THR A 193 -5.46 7.06 -49.02
CA THR A 193 -6.91 6.83 -48.94
C THR A 193 -7.37 6.87 -47.49
N LEU A 194 -8.34 7.75 -47.19
CA LEU A 194 -9.00 7.85 -45.90
C LEU A 194 -10.49 7.50 -46.06
N TYR A 195 -10.94 6.44 -45.41
CA TYR A 195 -12.33 6.03 -45.41
C TYR A 195 -13.11 6.73 -44.30
N GLY A 196 -14.31 7.22 -44.62
CA GLY A 196 -15.26 7.79 -43.67
C GLY A 196 -16.70 7.41 -44.06
N ASP A 197 -17.61 7.47 -43.10
CA ASP A 197 -18.98 6.93 -43.23
C ASP A 197 -20.06 8.02 -43.34
N ASN A 198 -19.66 9.31 -43.40
CA ASN A 198 -20.58 10.43 -43.54
C ASN A 198 -20.50 11.07 -44.92
N GLN A 199 -21.53 10.81 -45.75
CA GLN A 199 -21.61 11.36 -47.11
C GLN A 199 -21.64 12.90 -47.12
N GLY A 200 -22.18 13.53 -46.06
CA GLY A 200 -22.25 14.98 -45.93
C GLY A 200 -20.88 15.65 -45.77
N SER A 201 -20.01 15.12 -44.91
CA SER A 201 -18.66 15.64 -44.70
C SER A 201 -17.77 15.42 -45.94
N ILE A 202 -17.98 14.31 -46.65
CA ILE A 202 -17.30 13.98 -47.92
C ILE A 202 -17.76 14.88 -49.07
N THR A 203 -19.06 15.21 -49.14
CA THR A 203 -19.60 16.12 -50.16
C THR A 203 -19.08 17.54 -49.95
N VAL A 204 -19.01 18.01 -48.69
CA VAL A 204 -18.44 19.32 -48.35
C VAL A 204 -16.93 19.40 -48.60
N ALA A 205 -16.20 18.28 -48.46
CA ALA A 205 -14.78 18.21 -48.79
C ALA A 205 -14.51 18.37 -50.31
N ASN A 206 -15.48 18.00 -51.17
CA ASN A 206 -15.30 17.96 -52.62
C ASN A 206 -15.99 19.11 -53.39
N ASP A 207 -17.16 19.60 -52.96
CA ASP A 207 -17.96 20.62 -53.68
C ASP A 207 -17.96 22.01 -52.99
N PRO A 208 -17.68 23.12 -53.70
CA PRO A 208 -17.79 24.50 -53.16
C PRO A 208 -19.19 25.01 -52.81
N ALA A 209 -20.29 24.36 -53.23
CA ALA A 209 -21.61 24.99 -53.31
C ALA A 209 -22.46 25.02 -52.02
N LEU A 210 -21.90 24.81 -50.81
CA LEU A 210 -22.69 24.83 -49.57
C LEU A 210 -22.66 26.20 -48.85
N HIS A 211 -23.88 26.70 -48.61
CA HIS A 211 -24.27 28.04 -48.18
C HIS A 211 -23.74 28.52 -46.80
N ALA A 212 -23.82 29.83 -46.61
CA ALA A 212 -23.43 30.68 -45.47
C ALA A 212 -24.01 30.33 -44.07
N ARG A 213 -24.56 29.12 -43.84
CA ARG A 213 -25.21 28.70 -42.59
C ARG A 213 -24.31 27.93 -41.59
N THR A 214 -23.08 27.57 -41.95
CA THR A 214 -22.12 26.82 -41.09
C THR A 214 -20.82 27.60 -40.84
N LYS A 215 -20.93 28.86 -40.37
CA LYS A 215 -19.76 29.74 -40.15
C LYS A 215 -18.77 29.22 -39.09
N HIS A 216 -19.23 28.50 -38.07
CA HIS A 216 -18.41 28.06 -36.93
C HIS A 216 -17.49 26.87 -37.27
N THR A 217 -17.81 26.05 -38.27
CA THR A 217 -17.01 24.88 -38.70
C THR A 217 -16.25 25.12 -40.02
N LEU A 218 -16.45 26.28 -40.65
CA LEU A 218 -15.98 26.60 -42.00
C LEU A 218 -14.46 26.45 -42.20
N LEU A 219 -13.65 26.78 -41.19
CA LEU A 219 -12.19 26.65 -41.27
C LEU A 219 -11.74 25.20 -41.36
N LYS A 220 -12.38 24.29 -40.63
CA LYS A 220 -12.07 22.86 -40.66
C LYS A 220 -12.44 22.25 -42.02
N PHE A 221 -13.61 22.63 -42.56
CA PHE A 221 -14.00 22.24 -43.92
C PHE A 221 -13.02 22.74 -44.99
N ARG A 222 -12.61 24.02 -44.91
CA ARG A 222 -11.60 24.57 -45.83
C ARG A 222 -10.28 23.82 -45.74
N TYR A 223 -9.81 23.52 -44.54
CA TYR A 223 -8.58 22.74 -44.32
C TYR A 223 -8.67 21.35 -44.97
N VAL A 224 -9.71 20.57 -44.66
CA VAL A 224 -9.92 19.23 -45.24
C VAL A 224 -9.93 19.29 -46.77
N ARG A 225 -10.64 20.28 -47.34
CA ARG A 225 -10.73 20.49 -48.79
C ARG A 225 -9.40 20.90 -49.42
N GLU A 226 -8.60 21.73 -48.76
CA GLU A 226 -7.26 22.09 -49.24
C GLU A 226 -6.35 20.86 -49.30
N GLN A 227 -6.42 19.97 -48.31
CA GLN A 227 -5.61 18.74 -48.29
C GLN A 227 -6.04 17.74 -49.38
N VAL A 228 -7.34 17.66 -49.68
CA VAL A 228 -7.86 16.88 -50.82
C VAL A 228 -7.43 17.48 -52.16
N LYS A 229 -7.55 18.82 -52.34
CA LYS A 229 -7.09 19.52 -53.54
C LYS A 229 -5.58 19.40 -53.77
N ALA A 230 -4.80 19.42 -52.69
CA ALA A 230 -3.36 19.21 -52.73
C ALA A 230 -2.96 17.75 -53.05
N LYS A 231 -3.94 16.84 -53.23
CA LYS A 231 -3.74 15.40 -53.47
C LYS A 231 -2.90 14.73 -52.37
N ILE A 232 -3.01 15.23 -51.14
CA ILE A 232 -2.37 14.63 -49.95
C ILE A 232 -3.20 13.46 -49.44
N VAL A 233 -4.53 13.58 -49.49
CA VAL A 233 -5.50 12.56 -49.07
C VAL A 233 -6.60 12.43 -50.11
N THR A 234 -7.15 11.22 -50.28
CA THR A 234 -8.40 10.97 -51.01
C THR A 234 -9.40 10.37 -50.05
N ILE A 235 -10.56 11.03 -49.90
CA ILE A 235 -11.60 10.58 -48.97
C ILE A 235 -12.63 9.75 -49.74
N ILE A 236 -12.85 8.51 -49.30
CA ILE A 236 -13.79 7.58 -49.93
C ILE A 236 -14.89 7.23 -48.93
N TYR A 237 -16.14 7.30 -49.38
CA TYR A 237 -17.27 6.87 -48.57
C TYR A 237 -17.28 5.35 -48.40
N LEU A 238 -17.48 4.90 -47.16
CA LEU A 238 -17.69 3.50 -46.82
C LEU A 238 -19.03 3.40 -46.07
N ASN A 239 -19.94 2.54 -46.53
CA ASN A 239 -21.24 2.37 -45.90
C ASN A 239 -21.08 1.71 -44.52
N THR A 240 -21.77 2.21 -43.50
CA THR A 240 -21.79 1.70 -42.12
C THR A 240 -22.28 0.25 -41.98
N LYS A 241 -22.81 -0.37 -43.04
CA LYS A 241 -23.15 -1.81 -43.08
C LYS A 241 -22.05 -2.68 -43.72
N ASP A 242 -21.15 -2.09 -44.50
CA ASP A 242 -19.99 -2.76 -45.11
C ASP A 242 -18.73 -2.63 -44.21
N THR A 243 -18.87 -2.00 -43.04
CA THR A 243 -17.84 -1.83 -42.00
C THR A 243 -17.64 -3.08 -41.13
N GLU A 244 -17.70 -4.30 -41.68
CA GLU A 244 -17.23 -5.52 -40.97
C GLU A 244 -15.73 -5.48 -40.61
N VAL A 245 -15.02 -4.39 -40.96
CA VAL A 245 -13.59 -4.14 -40.71
C VAL A 245 -13.34 -3.03 -39.65
N LEU A 246 -14.38 -2.38 -39.13
CA LEU A 246 -14.31 -1.48 -37.97
C LEU A 246 -15.15 -2.08 -36.84
N PRO A 247 -14.55 -2.53 -35.72
CA PRO A 247 -15.32 -3.17 -34.65
C PRO A 247 -16.38 -2.21 -34.10
N GLU A 248 -17.65 -2.61 -34.16
CA GLU A 248 -18.76 -1.90 -33.52
C GLU A 248 -18.42 -1.53 -32.06
N ARG A 249 -18.67 -0.26 -31.72
CA ARG A 249 -18.68 0.30 -30.35
C ARG A 249 -17.39 0.06 -29.55
N HIS A 250 -16.42 0.93 -29.84
CA HIS A 250 -15.05 0.93 -29.33
C HIS A 250 -14.90 1.37 -27.86
N GLU A 251 -15.57 0.66 -26.95
CA GLU A 251 -15.12 0.53 -25.55
C GLU A 251 -15.08 -0.93 -25.08
N ARG A 252 -15.96 -1.80 -25.63
CA ARG A 252 -16.01 -3.21 -25.21
C ARG A 252 -15.17 -4.17 -26.05
N HIS A 253 -14.85 -3.84 -27.31
CA HIS A 253 -14.20 -4.80 -28.22
C HIS A 253 -12.67 -4.73 -28.33
N VAL A 254 -12.02 -3.58 -28.05
CA VAL A 254 -10.53 -3.53 -27.95
C VAL A 254 -10.01 -4.30 -26.73
N VAL A 255 -10.83 -4.35 -25.68
CA VAL A 255 -10.55 -5.16 -24.48
C VAL A 255 -10.77 -6.66 -24.74
N GLN A 256 -11.62 -7.06 -25.70
CA GLN A 256 -11.88 -8.48 -26.01
C GLN A 256 -11.05 -9.05 -27.18
N GLN A 257 -10.70 -8.27 -28.20
CA GLN A 257 -9.84 -8.75 -29.31
C GLN A 257 -8.36 -8.82 -28.92
N GLY A 258 -7.93 -8.09 -27.88
CA GLY A 258 -6.61 -8.24 -27.27
C GLY A 258 -6.47 -9.47 -26.35
N ILE A 259 -7.55 -10.21 -26.08
CA ILE A 259 -7.54 -11.32 -25.10
C ILE A 259 -8.11 -12.65 -25.65
N ARG A 260 -8.73 -12.74 -26.85
CA ARG A 260 -9.37 -14.01 -27.30
C ARG A 260 -9.01 -14.64 -28.65
N ARG A 261 -8.04 -14.17 -29.44
CA ARG A 261 -7.55 -14.96 -30.62
C ARG A 261 -6.01 -15.09 -30.66
N PRO A 262 -5.46 -16.25 -30.26
CA PRO A 262 -4.03 -16.48 -30.02
C PRO A 262 -3.29 -17.11 -31.22
N TRP A 263 -3.19 -16.42 -32.37
CA TRP A 263 -2.52 -16.99 -33.55
C TRP A 263 -1.06 -16.54 -33.78
N LEU A 264 -0.54 -15.54 -33.07
CA LEU A 264 0.89 -15.16 -33.15
C LEU A 264 1.75 -15.59 -31.95
N ILE A 265 1.12 -16.09 -30.86
CA ILE A 265 1.83 -16.51 -29.63
C ILE A 265 1.94 -18.04 -29.49
N LYS A 266 1.35 -18.83 -30.39
CA LYS A 266 1.35 -20.31 -30.29
C LYS A 266 2.44 -21.05 -31.09
N ALA A 267 3.39 -20.34 -31.70
CA ALA A 267 4.40 -21.00 -32.57
C ALA A 267 5.75 -21.35 -31.91
N TYR A 268 6.03 -20.98 -30.65
CA TYR A 268 7.36 -21.26 -30.06
C TYR A 268 7.33 -21.60 -28.56
N LYS A 269 7.23 -22.90 -28.27
CA LYS A 269 7.91 -23.65 -27.19
C LYS A 269 8.22 -25.04 -27.79
N PRO A 270 9.31 -25.75 -27.45
CA PRO A 270 10.14 -25.72 -26.23
C PRO A 270 11.62 -25.36 -26.55
N TYR A 271 12.51 -25.04 -25.62
CA TYR A 271 13.23 -25.97 -24.73
C TYR A 271 13.82 -25.20 -23.54
N GLY A 272 13.84 -25.84 -22.37
CA GLY A 272 14.41 -25.28 -21.14
C GLY A 272 15.91 -25.09 -21.23
N PHE A 273 16.42 -24.05 -20.59
CA PHE A 273 17.78 -23.99 -20.06
C PHE A 273 17.83 -23.05 -18.85
N GLN A 274 18.68 -23.45 -17.91
CA GLN A 274 18.83 -22.95 -16.54
C GLN A 274 19.23 -21.48 -16.44
N GLN A 275 18.97 -20.94 -15.24
CA GLN A 275 19.51 -19.72 -14.65
C GLN A 275 20.95 -19.41 -15.10
N GLN A 276 21.16 -18.22 -15.67
CA GLN A 276 22.38 -17.44 -15.45
C GLN A 276 22.04 -15.93 -15.36
N SER A 277 22.91 -15.22 -14.63
CA SER A 277 22.66 -14.01 -13.85
C SER A 277 22.43 -12.68 -14.63
N PRO A 278 21.86 -11.63 -14.00
CA PRO A 278 21.45 -10.38 -14.65
C PRO A 278 22.59 -9.41 -15.04
N LEU A 279 23.84 -9.71 -14.68
CA LEU A 279 24.94 -8.74 -14.74
C LEU A 279 25.55 -8.51 -16.13
N ARG A 280 25.22 -9.30 -17.17
CA ARG A 280 25.80 -9.11 -18.52
C ARG A 280 24.96 -8.27 -19.50
N CYS A 281 23.71 -7.93 -19.18
CA CYS A 281 22.83 -7.16 -20.08
C CYS A 281 23.09 -5.64 -20.07
N ALA A 282 23.75 -5.11 -19.03
CA ALA A 282 23.91 -3.66 -18.86
C ALA A 282 24.98 -3.03 -19.77
N THR A 283 25.95 -3.80 -20.24
CA THR A 283 27.11 -3.30 -21.00
C THR A 283 26.87 -3.25 -22.51
N THR A 284 26.02 -4.13 -23.06
CA THR A 284 25.75 -4.21 -24.50
C THR A 284 24.84 -3.08 -25.02
N ILE A 285 23.98 -2.53 -24.17
CA ILE A 285 23.06 -1.43 -24.53
C ILE A 285 23.81 -0.11 -24.75
N THR A 286 24.98 0.05 -24.14
CA THR A 286 25.81 1.25 -24.34
C THR A 286 26.47 1.28 -25.72
N GLN A 287 26.72 0.14 -26.38
CA GLN A 287 27.36 0.11 -27.70
C GLN A 287 26.39 0.35 -28.87
N LEU A 288 25.11 -0.02 -28.75
CA LEU A 288 24.13 0.11 -29.84
C LEU A 288 23.69 1.56 -30.10
N CYS A 289 23.78 2.46 -29.12
CA CYS A 289 23.44 3.88 -29.31
C CYS A 289 24.54 4.70 -30.01
N PHE A 290 25.74 4.16 -30.19
CA PHE A 290 26.87 4.92 -30.78
C PHE A 290 27.04 4.77 -32.30
N CYS A 291 26.33 3.86 -32.97
CA CYS A 291 26.59 3.57 -34.39
C CYS A 291 25.75 4.33 -35.43
N CYS A 292 24.73 5.12 -35.05
CA CYS A 292 23.75 5.65 -36.02
C CYS A 292 23.69 7.19 -36.14
N VAL A 293 24.77 7.92 -35.89
CA VAL A 293 24.80 9.38 -36.15
C VAL A 293 26.00 9.78 -37.02
N GLY A 294 25.90 9.45 -38.31
CA GLY A 294 26.47 10.23 -39.41
C GLY A 294 25.36 10.29 -40.47
N SER A 295 24.90 11.43 -40.98
CA SER A 295 25.64 12.61 -41.42
C SER A 295 24.71 13.82 -41.60
N ASN A 296 25.32 15.02 -41.57
CA ASN A 296 24.89 16.32 -42.12
C ASN A 296 23.65 17.06 -41.56
N VAL A 297 23.95 18.09 -40.74
CA VAL A 297 23.44 19.49 -40.73
C VAL A 297 23.55 20.05 -39.27
N GLY A 298 24.30 21.16 -39.10
CA GLY A 298 24.31 22.07 -37.93
C GLY A 298 24.92 21.58 -36.61
N ARG A 299 26.21 21.87 -36.36
CA ARG A 299 27.04 21.26 -35.29
C ARG A 299 26.88 21.83 -33.87
N GLN A 300 26.20 22.97 -33.65
CA GLN A 300 26.18 23.63 -32.33
C GLN A 300 24.89 23.44 -31.51
N SER A 301 23.68 23.30 -32.09
CA SER A 301 22.44 23.11 -31.30
C SER A 301 22.10 21.64 -31.00
N LYS A 302 22.54 20.69 -31.84
CA LYS A 302 22.27 19.24 -31.67
C LYS A 302 23.02 18.61 -30.50
N MET A 303 24.23 19.08 -30.21
CA MET A 303 25.04 18.52 -29.12
C MET A 303 24.34 18.73 -27.76
N GLY A 304 23.75 19.90 -27.54
CA GLY A 304 23.03 20.22 -26.30
C GLY A 304 21.79 19.35 -26.08
N VAL A 305 20.98 19.11 -27.12
CA VAL A 305 19.77 18.28 -27.02
C VAL A 305 20.13 16.79 -26.83
N ILE A 306 21.16 16.31 -27.52
CA ILE A 306 21.67 14.94 -27.40
C ILE A 306 22.30 14.72 -26.01
N LEU A 307 23.14 15.64 -25.54
CA LEU A 307 23.72 15.61 -24.20
C LEU A 307 22.63 15.67 -23.13
N SER A 308 21.62 16.53 -23.30
CA SER A 308 20.48 16.62 -22.38
C SER A 308 19.70 15.31 -22.34
N THR A 309 19.38 14.71 -23.49
CA THR A 309 18.61 13.46 -23.55
C THR A 309 19.39 12.28 -23.01
N LEU A 310 20.71 12.20 -23.28
CA LEU A 310 21.61 11.20 -22.68
C LEU A 310 21.72 11.37 -21.17
N THR A 311 21.74 12.62 -20.68
CA THR A 311 21.78 12.92 -19.26
C THR A 311 20.47 12.52 -18.59
N THR A 312 19.31 12.87 -19.17
CA THR A 312 18.00 12.45 -18.68
C THR A 312 17.85 10.93 -18.67
N LEU A 313 18.30 10.23 -19.72
CA LEU A 313 18.24 8.77 -19.77
C LEU A 313 19.19 8.12 -18.75
N ARG A 314 20.41 8.64 -18.58
CA ARG A 314 21.33 8.18 -17.54
C ARG A 314 20.76 8.38 -16.15
N VAL A 315 20.15 9.54 -15.89
CA VAL A 315 19.47 9.83 -14.61
C VAL A 315 18.30 8.88 -14.40
N ALA A 316 17.47 8.64 -15.42
CA ALA A 316 16.33 7.72 -15.33
C ALA A 316 16.77 6.26 -15.07
N VAL A 317 17.79 5.77 -15.78
CA VAL A 317 18.34 4.43 -15.57
C VAL A 317 18.99 4.31 -14.19
N ARG A 318 19.70 5.34 -13.74
CA ARG A 318 20.30 5.38 -12.41
C ARG A 318 19.23 5.38 -11.32
N ALA A 319 18.21 6.22 -11.45
CA ALA A 319 17.06 6.28 -10.55
C ALA A 319 16.32 4.94 -10.49
N PHE A 320 16.06 4.30 -11.64
CA PHE A 320 15.42 2.99 -11.69
C PHE A 320 16.27 1.90 -11.04
N ARG A 321 17.60 1.88 -11.29
CA ARG A 321 18.51 0.93 -10.63
C ARG A 321 18.54 1.14 -9.12
N THR A 322 18.57 2.39 -8.67
CA THR A 322 18.51 2.71 -7.24
C THR A 322 17.19 2.24 -6.63
N LEU A 323 16.06 2.53 -7.27
CA LEU A 323 14.74 2.11 -6.79
C LEU A 323 14.63 0.58 -6.67
N VAL A 324 15.07 -0.16 -7.69
CA VAL A 324 15.05 -1.63 -7.68
C VAL A 324 15.98 -2.18 -6.58
N ALA A 325 17.16 -1.59 -6.40
CA ALA A 325 18.09 -2.00 -5.36
C ALA A 325 17.51 -1.73 -3.95
N SER A 326 16.95 -0.55 -3.71
CA SER A 326 16.28 -0.17 -2.46
C SER A 326 15.11 -1.11 -2.16
N PHE A 327 14.24 -1.39 -3.14
CA PHE A 327 13.12 -2.32 -2.97
C PHE A 327 13.60 -3.73 -2.58
N HIS A 328 14.63 -4.26 -3.26
CA HIS A 328 15.20 -5.55 -2.92
C HIS A 328 15.82 -5.58 -1.51
N GLN A 329 16.50 -4.50 -1.11
CA GLN A 329 17.09 -4.39 0.21
C GLN A 329 16.02 -4.38 1.31
N VAL A 330 14.98 -3.57 1.14
CA VAL A 330 13.83 -3.49 2.06
C VAL A 330 13.12 -4.84 2.13
N ASN A 331 12.71 -5.42 1.00
CA ASN A 331 12.03 -6.72 0.99
C ASN A 331 12.88 -7.86 1.60
N THR A 332 14.20 -7.81 1.43
CA THR A 332 15.10 -8.77 2.10
C THR A 332 15.10 -8.56 3.61
N ARG A 333 15.14 -7.31 4.09
CA ARG A 333 15.11 -6.99 5.53
C ARG A 333 13.77 -7.38 6.16
N LEU A 334 12.66 -7.09 5.49
CA LEU A 334 11.29 -7.42 5.93
C LEU A 334 11.01 -8.92 6.11
N ARG A 335 11.78 -9.78 5.45
CA ARG A 335 11.63 -11.25 5.54
C ARG A 335 12.58 -11.89 6.53
N ARG A 336 13.51 -11.12 7.12
CA ARG A 336 14.44 -11.65 8.12
C ARG A 336 13.71 -11.86 9.45
N PRO A 337 14.13 -12.87 10.23
CA PRO A 337 13.69 -12.96 11.62
C PRO A 337 14.11 -11.69 12.38
N PRO A 338 13.26 -11.17 13.28
CA PRO A 338 13.55 -9.96 14.02
C PRO A 338 14.65 -10.15 15.08
N GLY A 339 14.88 -11.38 15.53
CA GLY A 339 15.74 -11.67 16.68
C GLY A 339 15.06 -11.33 18.02
N LEU A 340 15.84 -11.38 19.09
CA LEU A 340 15.39 -10.93 20.41
C LEU A 340 15.44 -9.40 20.50
N PRO A 341 14.58 -8.77 21.34
CA PRO A 341 14.70 -7.35 21.66
C PRO A 341 16.11 -7.01 22.15
N VAL A 342 16.63 -5.85 21.73
CA VAL A 342 17.96 -5.41 22.18
C VAL A 342 17.95 -5.14 23.68
N PRO A 343 19.03 -5.50 24.41
CA PRO A 343 19.06 -5.46 25.88
C PRO A 343 19.06 -4.05 26.45
N ASP A 344 19.66 -3.09 25.73
CA ASP A 344 19.81 -1.69 26.18
C ASP A 344 19.13 -0.73 25.20
N PRO A 345 17.80 -0.53 25.30
CA PRO A 345 17.07 0.33 24.39
C PRO A 345 17.06 1.79 24.91
N THR A 346 16.62 2.75 24.08
CA THR A 346 16.50 4.15 24.53
C THR A 346 15.62 4.29 25.78
N ARG A 347 15.85 5.29 26.62
CA ARG A 347 14.99 5.49 27.81
C ARG A 347 13.69 6.20 27.43
N SER A 348 12.56 5.52 27.62
CA SER A 348 11.23 6.12 27.42
C SER A 348 10.83 6.99 28.61
N TYR A 349 10.26 8.16 28.33
CA TYR A 349 9.69 9.05 29.34
C TYR A 349 8.67 8.34 30.24
N TRP A 350 7.85 7.46 29.65
CA TRP A 350 6.79 6.75 30.37
C TRP A 350 7.28 5.74 31.41
N GLN A 351 8.53 5.30 31.28
CA GLN A 351 9.13 4.30 32.17
C GLN A 351 9.90 4.96 33.31
N ALA A 352 9.99 6.30 33.32
CA ALA A 352 10.47 7.05 34.46
C ALA A 352 9.47 6.95 35.62
N ASP A 353 10.00 6.86 36.84
CA ASP A 353 9.20 6.85 38.09
C ASP A 353 8.06 5.80 38.08
N PRO A 354 8.41 4.50 38.05
CA PRO A 354 7.45 3.41 38.06
C PRO A 354 6.64 3.40 39.37
N PRO A 355 5.30 3.27 39.34
CA PRO A 355 4.46 3.28 40.54
C PRO A 355 4.67 2.02 41.41
N HIS A 356 5.12 0.93 40.79
CA HIS A 356 5.44 -0.34 41.44
C HIS A 356 6.87 -0.76 41.09
N PRO A 357 7.91 -0.12 41.68
CA PRO A 357 9.32 -0.39 41.37
C PRO A 357 9.71 -1.87 41.55
N GLU A 358 9.08 -2.57 42.49
CA GLU A 358 9.30 -3.99 42.78
C GLU A 358 8.91 -4.92 41.63
N LEU A 359 8.03 -4.48 40.73
CA LEU A 359 7.58 -5.27 39.59
C LEU A 359 8.45 -5.11 38.34
N VAL A 360 9.27 -4.05 38.27
CA VAL A 360 10.02 -3.70 37.05
C VAL A 360 10.93 -4.84 36.60
N ASN A 361 11.61 -5.47 37.55
CA ASN A 361 12.55 -6.58 37.33
C ASN A 361 12.14 -7.83 38.14
N ILE A 362 10.84 -8.07 38.30
CA ILE A 362 10.35 -9.23 39.05
C ILE A 362 10.77 -10.55 38.39
N GLN A 363 11.28 -11.47 39.19
CA GLN A 363 11.62 -12.84 38.81
C GLN A 363 11.39 -13.77 40.01
N SER A 364 10.90 -14.98 39.76
CA SER A 364 10.93 -16.03 40.78
C SER A 364 12.36 -16.59 40.94
N PRO A 365 12.70 -17.28 42.05
CA PRO A 365 14.01 -17.93 42.18
C PRO A 365 14.24 -19.04 41.13
N ALA A 366 13.18 -19.77 40.77
CA ALA A 366 13.24 -20.86 39.79
C ALA A 366 11.94 -20.91 38.98
N LEU A 367 12.08 -21.15 37.67
CA LEU A 367 10.94 -21.24 36.78
C LEU A 367 10.04 -22.45 37.12
N PRO A 368 8.72 -22.29 36.99
CA PRO A 368 7.78 -23.41 36.97
C PRO A 368 8.16 -24.49 35.95
N ALA A 369 8.17 -25.76 36.34
CA ALA A 369 8.42 -26.86 35.41
C ALA A 369 7.29 -27.01 34.36
N CYS A 370 6.04 -26.74 34.77
CA CYS A 370 4.85 -26.78 33.94
C CYS A 370 3.93 -25.58 34.22
N ALA A 371 3.21 -25.14 33.21
CA ALA A 371 2.17 -24.11 33.26
C ALA A 371 1.02 -24.44 32.30
N ASP A 372 -0.20 -24.10 32.66
CA ASP A 372 -1.34 -24.25 31.75
C ASP A 372 -1.23 -23.25 30.60
N ILE A 373 -0.80 -22.02 30.89
CA ILE A 373 -0.66 -20.97 29.89
C ILE A 373 0.69 -20.28 30.07
N VAL A 374 1.49 -20.23 29.01
CA VAL A 374 2.67 -19.37 28.93
C VAL A 374 2.37 -18.19 28.02
N VAL A 375 2.43 -16.98 28.55
CA VAL A 375 2.25 -15.73 27.77
C VAL A 375 3.62 -15.11 27.53
N ILE A 376 3.92 -14.77 26.27
CA ILE A 376 5.21 -14.19 25.88
C ILE A 376 5.01 -12.71 25.59
N GLY A 377 5.66 -11.86 26.39
CA GLY A 377 5.48 -10.41 26.41
C GLY A 377 4.56 -9.95 27.54
N SER A 378 4.81 -8.76 28.07
CA SER A 378 4.11 -8.19 29.24
C SER A 378 3.36 -6.87 28.97
N GLY A 379 3.18 -6.51 27.70
CA GLY A 379 2.47 -5.30 27.30
C GLY A 379 0.95 -5.35 27.53
N ILE A 380 0.26 -4.32 27.06
CA ILE A 380 -1.20 -4.14 27.28
C ILE A 380 -2.04 -5.35 26.81
N ALA A 381 -1.70 -5.96 25.68
CA ALA A 381 -2.41 -7.14 25.17
C ALA A 381 -2.28 -8.32 26.15
N ALA A 382 -1.06 -8.57 26.68
CA ALA A 382 -0.81 -9.64 27.63
C ALA A 382 -1.57 -9.42 28.95
N ALA A 383 -1.57 -8.18 29.46
CA ALA A 383 -2.34 -7.84 30.67
C ALA A 383 -3.84 -8.09 30.47
N ALA A 384 -4.41 -7.68 29.32
CA ALA A 384 -5.81 -7.94 28.99
C ALA A 384 -6.10 -9.45 28.88
N ILE A 385 -5.24 -10.23 28.20
CA ILE A 385 -5.39 -11.68 28.06
C ILE A 385 -5.41 -12.37 29.42
N VAL A 386 -4.40 -12.12 30.24
CA VAL A 386 -4.25 -12.79 31.55
C VAL A 386 -5.41 -12.43 32.47
N ARG A 387 -5.78 -11.13 32.51
CA ARG A 387 -6.94 -10.68 33.27
C ARG A 387 -8.21 -11.41 32.82
N SER A 388 -8.51 -11.38 31.52
CA SER A 388 -9.72 -12.01 30.98
C SER A 388 -9.76 -13.51 31.23
N VAL A 389 -8.67 -14.25 30.99
CA VAL A 389 -8.65 -15.70 31.27
C VAL A 389 -8.91 -15.99 32.74
N LEU A 390 -8.22 -15.31 33.65
CA LEU A 390 -8.38 -15.57 35.09
C LEU A 390 -9.78 -15.18 35.57
N THR A 391 -10.34 -14.07 35.10
CA THR A 391 -11.71 -13.65 35.41
C THR A 391 -12.75 -14.63 34.89
N GLU A 392 -12.63 -15.06 33.62
CA GLU A 392 -13.58 -15.99 33.00
C GLU A 392 -13.50 -17.39 33.61
N CYS A 393 -12.30 -17.89 33.90
CA CYS A 393 -12.12 -19.15 34.61
C CYS A 393 -12.66 -19.07 36.05
N ALA A 394 -12.43 -17.97 36.77
CA ALA A 394 -12.99 -17.77 38.11
C ALA A 394 -14.52 -17.75 38.09
N ARG A 395 -15.12 -17.07 37.10
CA ARG A 395 -16.58 -17.03 36.91
C ARG A 395 -17.16 -18.44 36.68
N ARG A 396 -16.48 -19.27 35.89
CA ARG A 396 -16.89 -20.67 35.64
C ARG A 396 -16.71 -21.58 36.85
N ALA A 397 -15.63 -21.42 37.61
CA ALA A 397 -15.32 -22.25 38.77
C ALA A 397 -16.22 -21.94 40.00
N GLY A 398 -16.83 -20.76 40.06
CA GLY A 398 -17.67 -20.34 41.19
C GLY A 398 -16.85 -20.07 42.46
N ALA A 399 -17.42 -20.33 43.64
CA ALA A 399 -16.78 -20.07 44.94
C ALA A 399 -15.59 -20.99 45.27
N ALA A 400 -15.37 -22.05 44.49
CA ALA A 400 -14.20 -22.91 44.60
C ALA A 400 -13.01 -22.23 43.88
N ARG A 401 -12.20 -21.49 44.64
CA ARG A 401 -10.97 -20.85 44.12
C ARG A 401 -9.84 -21.84 43.82
N ASP A 402 -9.99 -23.11 44.22
CA ASP A 402 -9.04 -24.18 43.95
C ASP A 402 -9.26 -24.71 42.51
N GLY A 403 -8.43 -24.27 41.55
CA GLY A 403 -8.48 -24.78 40.16
C GLY A 403 -8.26 -23.76 39.04
N LEU A 404 -7.88 -22.52 39.34
CA LEU A 404 -7.51 -21.55 38.29
C LEU A 404 -6.26 -22.00 37.50
N PRO A 405 -6.20 -21.71 36.18
CA PRO A 405 -5.06 -22.11 35.37
C PRO A 405 -3.78 -21.42 35.85
N ARG A 406 -2.68 -22.17 35.86
CA ARG A 406 -1.36 -21.62 36.14
C ARG A 406 -0.85 -20.86 34.92
N VAL A 407 -0.67 -19.55 35.07
CA VAL A 407 -0.19 -18.63 34.04
C VAL A 407 1.23 -18.17 34.37
N VAL A 408 2.13 -18.30 33.39
CA VAL A 408 3.51 -17.79 33.46
C VAL A 408 3.72 -16.77 32.35
N VAL A 409 4.08 -15.55 32.72
CA VAL A 409 4.37 -14.46 31.78
C VAL A 409 5.88 -14.32 31.62
N CYS A 410 6.41 -14.55 30.43
CA CYS A 410 7.82 -14.38 30.12
C CYS A 410 8.05 -13.05 29.40
N GLU A 411 8.84 -12.16 29.98
CA GLU A 411 9.24 -10.88 29.38
C GLU A 411 10.75 -10.88 29.12
N ALA A 412 11.14 -10.48 27.91
CA ALA A 412 12.54 -10.51 27.49
C ALA A 412 13.40 -9.46 28.21
N ARG A 413 12.78 -8.33 28.61
CA ARG A 413 13.43 -7.19 29.28
C ARG A 413 12.75 -6.91 30.63
N ALA A 414 12.69 -5.64 31.03
CA ALA A 414 11.87 -5.18 32.14
C ALA A 414 10.37 -5.21 31.78
N LEU A 415 9.52 -5.30 32.81
CA LEU A 415 8.06 -5.32 32.69
C LEU A 415 7.54 -4.16 31.83
N CYS A 416 6.65 -4.43 30.88
CA CYS A 416 6.00 -3.45 29.99
C CYS A 416 6.99 -2.52 29.23
N SER A 417 8.26 -2.93 29.06
CA SER A 417 9.29 -2.08 28.45
C SER A 417 9.21 -1.92 26.92
N GLY A 418 8.41 -2.76 26.26
CA GLY A 418 8.20 -2.80 24.81
C GLY A 418 7.30 -1.67 24.27
N ALA A 419 6.54 -1.97 23.21
CA ALA A 419 5.74 -0.98 22.49
C ALA A 419 4.77 -0.17 23.39
N THR A 420 4.12 -0.83 24.35
CA THR A 420 3.17 -0.18 25.27
C THR A 420 3.84 0.92 26.11
N GLY A 421 4.97 0.62 26.75
CA GLY A 421 5.72 1.60 27.55
C GLY A 421 6.48 2.65 26.73
N ARG A 422 6.23 2.76 25.42
CA ARG A 422 6.96 3.61 24.46
C ARG A 422 6.06 4.37 23.49
N ASN A 423 4.75 4.18 23.54
CA ASN A 423 3.79 4.81 22.61
C ASN A 423 3.46 6.26 23.01
N GLY A 424 2.41 6.88 22.44
CA GLY A 424 1.97 8.23 22.81
C GLY A 424 0.91 8.36 23.90
N GLY A 425 0.45 7.26 24.49
CA GLY A 425 -0.65 7.28 25.48
C GLY A 425 -2.00 7.74 24.93
N HIS A 426 -2.18 7.74 23.60
CA HIS A 426 -3.37 8.25 22.93
C HIS A 426 -4.38 7.12 22.66
N ILE A 427 -5.61 7.22 23.17
CA ILE A 427 -6.73 6.33 22.88
C ILE A 427 -7.57 6.98 21.78
N LYS A 428 -7.13 6.87 20.52
CA LYS A 428 -7.77 7.52 19.37
C LYS A 428 -7.86 6.57 18.18
N ALA A 429 -9.07 6.45 17.62
CA ALA A 429 -9.40 5.54 16.52
C ALA A 429 -9.26 6.14 15.10
N SER A 430 -8.99 7.45 14.97
CA SER A 430 -8.91 8.20 13.70
C SER A 430 -9.97 7.77 12.67
N PRO A 431 -11.28 7.87 13.01
CA PRO A 431 -12.37 7.32 12.20
C PRO A 431 -12.46 7.95 10.80
N ASN A 432 -12.05 9.21 10.66
CA ASN A 432 -11.91 9.94 9.40
C ASN A 432 -10.95 9.26 8.40
N GLU A 433 -9.95 8.52 8.88
CA GLU A 433 -9.02 7.77 8.02
C GLU A 433 -9.37 6.29 7.91
N ALA A 434 -9.78 5.68 9.04
CA ALA A 434 -10.02 4.24 9.11
C ALA A 434 -11.29 3.83 8.36
N PHE A 435 -12.39 4.56 8.54
CA PHE A 435 -13.68 4.19 7.97
C PHE A 435 -13.67 4.14 6.43
N PRO A 436 -13.11 5.14 5.70
CA PRO A 436 -13.04 5.07 4.23
C PRO A 436 -12.22 3.87 3.72
N LYS A 437 -11.09 3.56 4.37
CA LYS A 437 -10.24 2.41 4.03
C LYS A 437 -10.98 1.09 4.23
N PHE A 438 -11.69 0.94 5.35
CA PHE A 438 -12.48 -0.26 5.60
C PHE A 438 -13.68 -0.37 4.65
N ARG A 439 -14.34 0.75 4.34
CA ARG A 439 -15.49 0.79 3.43
C ARG A 439 -15.10 0.37 2.02
N GLU A 440 -13.97 0.85 1.51
CA GLU A 440 -13.46 0.44 0.20
C GLU A 440 -13.22 -1.07 0.13
N ARG A 441 -12.76 -1.67 1.24
CA ARG A 441 -12.36 -3.08 1.27
C ARG A 441 -13.50 -4.06 1.55
N TRP A 442 -14.43 -3.71 2.44
CA TRP A 442 -15.46 -4.63 2.95
C TRP A 442 -16.89 -4.11 2.86
N GLY A 443 -17.09 -2.89 2.36
CA GLY A 443 -18.38 -2.23 2.35
C GLY A 443 -18.72 -1.52 3.68
N PRO A 444 -19.76 -0.69 3.67
CA PRO A 444 -20.02 0.26 4.75
C PRO A 444 -20.45 -0.39 6.08
N GLU A 445 -21.25 -1.46 6.06
CA GLU A 445 -21.70 -2.12 7.29
C GLU A 445 -20.53 -2.74 8.07
N ARG A 446 -19.62 -3.42 7.39
CA ARG A 446 -18.42 -4.02 8.01
C ARG A 446 -17.43 -2.95 8.45
N ALA A 447 -17.30 -1.87 7.68
CA ALA A 447 -16.49 -0.71 8.05
C ALA A 447 -17.00 -0.05 9.33
N ALA A 448 -18.32 0.11 9.47
CA ALA A 448 -18.95 0.63 10.68
C ALA A 448 -18.62 -0.26 11.88
N LYS A 449 -18.80 -1.58 11.78
CA LYS A 449 -18.48 -2.53 12.87
C LYS A 449 -17.02 -2.44 13.32
N LEU A 450 -16.07 -2.38 12.39
CA LEU A 450 -14.65 -2.23 12.72
C LEU A 450 -14.36 -0.87 13.38
N THR A 451 -14.97 0.20 12.88
CA THR A 451 -14.80 1.55 13.45
C THR A 451 -15.38 1.64 14.86
N CYS A 452 -16.60 1.10 15.08
CA CYS A 452 -17.22 1.00 16.39
C CYS A 452 -16.38 0.17 17.37
N PHE A 453 -15.76 -0.91 16.89
CA PHE A 453 -14.84 -1.71 17.71
C PHE A 453 -13.61 -0.91 18.15
N GLN A 454 -13.04 -0.07 17.29
CA GLN A 454 -11.94 0.81 17.70
C GLN A 454 -12.41 1.87 18.72
N LEU A 455 -13.58 2.48 18.49
CA LEU A 455 -14.14 3.52 19.37
C LEU A 455 -14.51 2.99 20.76
N SER A 456 -15.02 1.75 20.85
CA SER A 456 -15.44 1.16 22.13
C SER A 456 -14.31 0.94 23.13
N HIS A 457 -13.05 0.97 22.68
CA HIS A 457 -11.88 0.94 23.56
C HIS A 457 -11.84 2.13 24.53
N LEU A 458 -12.32 3.30 24.10
CA LEU A 458 -12.32 4.49 24.94
C LEU A 458 -13.16 4.29 26.20
N ASP A 459 -14.44 3.97 26.02
CA ASP A 459 -15.35 3.78 27.14
C ASP A 459 -14.97 2.55 27.97
N THR A 460 -14.44 1.51 27.33
CA THR A 460 -13.96 0.29 28.01
C THR A 460 -12.80 0.60 28.96
N LEU A 461 -11.77 1.33 28.50
CA LEU A 461 -10.60 1.66 29.30
C LEU A 461 -10.90 2.72 30.37
N LEU A 462 -11.75 3.70 30.06
CA LEU A 462 -12.23 4.67 31.04
C LEU A 462 -13.12 4.02 32.10
N GLY A 463 -13.97 3.06 31.70
CA GLY A 463 -14.78 2.26 32.63
C GLY A 463 -13.90 1.46 33.58
N LEU A 464 -12.92 0.72 33.04
CA LEU A 464 -11.93 -0.01 33.84
C LEU A 464 -11.22 0.88 34.87
N CYS A 465 -10.71 2.03 34.44
CA CYS A 465 -9.99 2.93 35.34
C CYS A 465 -10.90 3.49 36.44
N ARG A 466 -12.16 3.82 36.12
CA ARG A 466 -13.14 4.32 37.09
C ARG A 466 -13.58 3.26 38.10
N GLU A 467 -13.79 2.03 37.65
CA GLU A 467 -14.23 0.93 38.51
C GLU A 467 -13.11 0.41 39.42
N GLU A 468 -11.85 0.51 38.96
CA GLU A 468 -10.65 0.08 39.70
C GLU A 468 -9.78 1.30 40.06
N GLU A 469 -10.42 2.37 40.53
CA GLU A 469 -9.78 3.68 40.75
C GLU A 469 -8.60 3.61 41.75
N GLU A 470 -8.74 2.86 42.84
CA GLU A 470 -7.72 2.80 43.90
C GLU A 470 -6.46 2.04 43.46
N GLU A 471 -6.58 0.95 42.71
CA GLU A 471 -5.45 0.14 42.27
C GLU A 471 -4.90 0.59 40.92
N VAL A 472 -5.76 1.02 39.99
CA VAL A 472 -5.43 1.25 38.58
C VAL A 472 -5.67 2.71 38.18
N GLY A 473 -6.89 3.22 38.35
CA GLY A 473 -7.32 4.52 37.81
C GLY A 473 -6.45 5.69 38.25
N ARG A 474 -6.17 5.81 39.55
CA ARG A 474 -5.36 6.89 40.14
C ARG A 474 -3.94 7.01 39.54
N TRP A 475 -3.41 5.91 39.02
CA TRP A 475 -2.06 5.85 38.43
C TRP A 475 -2.08 6.02 36.92
N ALA A 476 -3.16 5.61 36.26
CA ALA A 476 -3.25 5.56 34.81
C ALA A 476 -3.39 6.94 34.16
N GLU A 477 -3.74 8.00 34.90
CA GLU A 477 -4.06 9.33 34.35
C GLU A 477 -5.08 9.26 33.20
N CYS A 478 -5.97 8.26 33.24
CA CYS A 478 -6.90 7.97 32.14
C CYS A 478 -8.01 9.02 32.11
N ARG A 479 -8.20 9.64 30.95
CA ARG A 479 -9.16 10.74 30.79
C ARG A 479 -9.71 10.80 29.38
N GLU A 480 -10.90 11.37 29.28
CA GLU A 480 -11.50 11.77 28.02
C GLU A 480 -10.85 13.07 27.51
N VAL A 481 -10.63 13.16 26.21
CA VAL A 481 -10.05 14.35 25.56
C VAL A 481 -10.77 14.66 24.25
N GLU A 482 -10.82 15.93 23.88
CA GLU A 482 -11.09 16.34 22.50
C GLU A 482 -9.84 16.05 21.65
N THR A 483 -9.97 15.27 20.57
CA THR A 483 -8.89 15.15 19.59
C THR A 483 -9.15 16.07 18.41
N VAL A 484 -8.10 16.76 17.94
CA VAL A 484 -8.18 17.70 16.83
C VAL A 484 -7.14 17.38 15.75
N ASP A 485 -7.60 16.99 14.57
CA ASP A 485 -6.77 16.75 13.40
C ASP A 485 -6.60 18.04 12.62
N LEU A 486 -5.42 18.63 12.72
CA LEU A 486 -5.03 19.88 12.10
C LEU A 486 -4.48 19.60 10.70
N PHE A 487 -5.22 20.00 9.65
CA PHE A 487 -4.81 19.80 8.27
C PHE A 487 -4.02 21.01 7.75
N LEU A 488 -2.83 20.75 7.21
CA LEU A 488 -1.97 21.77 6.60
C LEU A 488 -2.27 22.01 5.11
N ASP A 489 -2.90 21.05 4.46
CA ASP A 489 -3.34 21.13 3.08
C ASP A 489 -4.83 21.48 2.95
N GLY A 490 -5.23 21.98 1.77
CA GLY A 490 -6.61 22.38 1.49
C GLY A 490 -7.36 21.39 0.61
N ASP A 491 -6.67 20.40 0.05
CA ASP A 491 -7.17 19.55 -1.03
C ASP A 491 -8.20 18.52 -0.54
N HIS A 492 -8.26 18.29 0.78
CA HIS A 492 -9.09 17.24 1.40
C HIS A 492 -10.45 17.73 1.92
N GLN A 493 -10.78 19.03 1.83
CA GLN A 493 -11.99 19.59 2.46
C GLN A 493 -13.29 18.92 2.00
N GLN A 494 -13.47 18.78 0.68
CA GLN A 494 -14.68 18.15 0.12
C GLN A 494 -14.77 16.66 0.47
N ALA A 495 -13.63 15.96 0.48
CA ALA A 495 -13.56 14.56 0.85
C ALA A 495 -13.91 14.39 2.34
N MET A 496 -13.38 15.25 3.21
CA MET A 496 -13.65 15.20 4.65
C MET A 496 -15.12 15.45 4.97
N LYS A 497 -15.80 16.37 4.27
CA LYS A 497 -17.26 16.56 4.41
C LYS A 497 -18.04 15.30 4.06
N ALA A 498 -17.65 14.59 3.00
CA ALA A 498 -18.27 13.32 2.64
C ALA A 498 -18.03 12.26 3.73
N VAL A 499 -16.81 12.20 4.28
CA VAL A 499 -16.48 11.29 5.38
C VAL A 499 -17.29 11.60 6.65
N VAL A 500 -17.46 12.87 7.02
CA VAL A 500 -18.32 13.25 8.15
C VAL A 500 -19.78 12.84 7.92
N GLY A 501 -20.30 13.04 6.71
CA GLY A 501 -21.65 12.60 6.35
C GLY A 501 -21.80 11.08 6.43
N ASP A 502 -20.80 10.34 5.94
CA ASP A 502 -20.76 8.88 6.03
C ASP A 502 -20.68 8.40 7.48
N LEU A 503 -19.86 9.02 8.32
CA LEU A 503 -19.74 8.67 9.74
C LEU A 503 -21.05 8.95 10.48
N ALA A 504 -21.73 10.06 10.20
CA ALA A 504 -23.03 10.36 10.80
C ALA A 504 -24.12 9.34 10.39
N GLU A 505 -24.05 8.79 9.17
CA GLU A 505 -24.99 7.75 8.71
C GLU A 505 -24.69 6.39 9.33
N TRP A 506 -23.42 5.97 9.32
CA TRP A 506 -23.01 4.59 9.63
C TRP A 506 -22.52 4.38 11.06
N VAL A 507 -22.08 5.43 11.73
CA VAL A 507 -21.58 5.45 13.11
C VAL A 507 -22.22 6.63 13.86
N PRO A 508 -23.57 6.65 14.02
CA PRO A 508 -24.29 7.82 14.53
C PRO A 508 -23.95 8.18 15.98
N GLU A 509 -23.35 7.25 16.72
CA GLU A 509 -22.91 7.46 18.11
C GLU A 509 -21.62 8.29 18.20
N LEU A 510 -20.89 8.45 17.10
CA LEU A 510 -19.70 9.28 17.04
C LEU A 510 -20.07 10.73 16.77
N GLU A 511 -19.96 11.57 17.80
CA GLU A 511 -19.97 13.01 17.62
C GLU A 511 -18.65 13.49 16.99
N CYS A 512 -18.74 14.04 15.79
CA CYS A 512 -17.61 14.63 15.09
C CYS A 512 -17.99 15.90 14.31
N GLU A 513 -17.03 16.79 14.15
CA GLU A 513 -17.21 18.08 13.49
C GLU A 513 -16.01 18.35 12.55
N PHE A 514 -16.29 18.92 11.37
CA PHE A 514 -15.26 19.43 10.47
C PHE A 514 -15.36 20.95 10.37
N ILE A 515 -14.25 21.62 10.68
CA ILE A 515 -14.14 23.08 10.81
C ILE A 515 -13.26 23.60 9.68
N GLU A 516 -13.77 24.58 8.94
CA GLU A 516 -13.10 25.18 7.80
C GLU A 516 -12.71 26.63 8.08
N GLY A 517 -11.57 27.03 7.53
CA GLY A 517 -11.12 28.42 7.55
C GLY A 517 -9.99 28.64 8.55
N VAL A 518 -8.90 29.21 8.03
CA VAL A 518 -7.68 29.50 8.80
C VAL A 518 -7.98 30.38 10.02
N GLU A 519 -8.85 31.38 9.89
CA GLU A 519 -9.19 32.29 10.99
C GLU A 519 -9.97 31.58 12.10
N GLU A 520 -10.96 30.76 11.75
CA GLU A 520 -11.77 30.04 12.73
C GLU A 520 -10.95 28.96 13.46
N VAL A 521 -10.18 28.17 12.71
CA VAL A 521 -9.28 27.16 13.28
C VAL A 521 -8.18 27.78 14.13
N GLY A 522 -7.57 28.87 13.65
CA GLY A 522 -6.56 29.63 14.39
C GLY A 522 -7.10 30.18 15.71
N LYS A 523 -8.31 30.74 15.70
CA LYS A 523 -8.99 31.26 16.89
C LYS A 523 -9.37 30.16 17.88
N ARG A 524 -9.95 29.05 17.41
CA ARG A 524 -10.44 27.96 18.27
C ARG A 524 -9.31 27.12 18.88
N TYR A 525 -8.24 26.90 18.13
CA TYR A 525 -7.17 25.97 18.52
C TYR A 525 -5.80 26.64 18.74
N SER A 526 -5.73 27.98 18.68
CA SER A 526 -4.50 28.74 18.93
C SER A 526 -3.33 28.34 18.02
N THR A 527 -3.65 28.02 16.76
CA THR A 527 -2.69 27.60 15.72
C THR A 527 -2.32 28.75 14.79
N ASN A 528 -1.23 28.58 14.05
CA ASN A 528 -0.78 29.55 13.06
C ASN A 528 -1.63 29.52 11.77
N HIS A 529 -1.28 30.40 10.82
CA HIS A 529 -1.98 30.52 9.53
C HIS A 529 -1.72 29.37 8.53
N HIS A 530 -0.86 28.39 8.87
CA HIS A 530 -0.59 27.23 8.02
C HIS A 530 -1.62 26.11 8.22
N VAL A 531 -2.36 26.11 9.34
CA VAL A 531 -3.46 25.18 9.56
C VAL A 531 -4.71 25.72 8.87
N LYS A 532 -5.28 24.93 7.96
CA LYS A 532 -6.37 25.37 7.06
C LYS A 532 -7.76 24.91 7.49
N SER A 533 -7.83 23.73 8.07
CA SER A 533 -9.05 23.09 8.54
C SER A 533 -8.74 22.16 9.69
N ALA A 534 -9.77 21.79 10.44
CA ALA A 534 -9.66 20.84 11.53
C ALA A 534 -10.80 19.81 11.51
N PHE A 535 -10.52 18.57 11.87
CA PHE A 535 -11.54 17.57 12.22
C PHE A 535 -11.45 17.30 13.72
N THR A 536 -12.57 17.29 14.42
CA THR A 536 -12.62 17.04 15.86
C THR A 536 -13.61 15.93 16.20
N CYS A 537 -13.24 15.09 17.16
CA CYS A 537 -14.10 14.07 17.73
C CYS A 537 -13.66 13.72 19.16
N LYS A 538 -14.45 12.87 19.82
CA LYS A 538 -14.12 12.31 21.13
C LYS A 538 -12.93 11.33 21.05
N ALA A 539 -12.02 11.41 22.01
CA ALA A 539 -10.91 10.47 22.19
C ALA A 539 -10.56 10.34 23.69
N GLY A 540 -9.47 9.63 24.01
CA GLY A 540 -8.94 9.56 25.36
C GLY A 540 -7.42 9.64 25.41
N ALA A 541 -6.88 9.90 26.59
CA ALA A 541 -5.45 9.87 26.84
C ALA A 541 -5.17 9.23 28.20
N LEU A 542 -4.03 8.55 28.32
CA LEU A 542 -3.58 7.91 29.55
C LEU A 542 -2.05 7.77 29.63
N TRP A 543 -1.55 7.41 30.79
CA TRP A 543 -0.18 6.95 31.01
C TRP A 543 -0.11 5.42 30.80
N PRO A 544 0.40 4.95 29.65
CA PRO A 544 0.29 3.54 29.24
C PRO A 544 1.08 2.57 30.13
N TYR A 545 2.27 2.98 30.56
CA TYR A 545 3.13 2.17 31.41
C TYR A 545 2.51 1.97 32.80
N ARG A 546 2.14 3.06 33.49
CA ARG A 546 1.46 3.07 34.79
C ARG A 546 0.18 2.23 34.78
N LEU A 547 -0.69 2.42 33.79
CA LEU A 547 -1.91 1.61 33.61
C LEU A 547 -1.57 0.11 33.67
N VAL A 548 -0.68 -0.34 32.79
CA VAL A 548 -0.39 -1.77 32.64
C VAL A 548 0.36 -2.33 33.85
N THR A 549 1.31 -1.59 34.42
CA THR A 549 2.02 -2.05 35.63
C THR A 549 1.10 -2.14 36.85
N SER A 550 0.10 -1.25 36.96
CA SER A 550 -0.89 -1.30 38.03
C SER A 550 -1.86 -2.47 37.87
N ILE A 551 -2.27 -2.78 36.63
CA ILE A 551 -3.05 -4.00 36.35
C ILE A 551 -2.23 -5.25 36.71
N TRP A 552 -0.94 -5.31 36.36
CA TRP A 552 -0.10 -6.44 36.77
C TRP A 552 0.03 -6.55 38.29
N LYS A 553 0.18 -5.42 39.00
CA LYS A 553 0.21 -5.40 40.47
C LYS A 553 -1.07 -5.98 41.07
N GLN A 554 -2.22 -5.54 40.56
CA GLN A 554 -3.52 -6.03 41.00
C GLN A 554 -3.68 -7.52 40.71
N LEU A 555 -3.35 -7.99 39.49
CA LEU A 555 -3.44 -9.40 39.12
C LEU A 555 -2.55 -10.31 39.99
N LEU A 556 -1.32 -9.90 40.28
CA LEU A 556 -0.41 -10.64 41.17
C LEU A 556 -0.92 -10.67 42.61
N THR A 557 -1.57 -9.59 43.06
CA THR A 557 -2.15 -9.51 44.42
C THR A 557 -3.39 -10.40 44.54
N THR A 558 -4.23 -10.44 43.50
CA THR A 558 -5.48 -11.23 43.48
C THR A 558 -5.23 -12.71 43.22
N HIS A 559 -4.21 -13.06 42.42
CA HIS A 559 -3.93 -14.44 41.98
C HIS A 559 -2.48 -14.90 42.25
N PRO A 560 -1.95 -14.77 43.47
CA PRO A 560 -0.54 -15.05 43.76
C PRO A 560 -0.14 -16.53 43.59
N ALA A 561 -1.09 -17.46 43.69
CA ALA A 561 -0.84 -18.89 43.49
C ALA A 561 -0.89 -19.34 42.02
N SER A 562 -1.61 -18.60 41.18
CA SER A 562 -1.88 -18.97 39.79
C SER A 562 -1.07 -18.17 38.78
N LEU A 563 -0.54 -17.00 39.15
CA LEU A 563 0.18 -16.11 38.25
C LEU A 563 1.64 -15.90 38.69
N SER A 564 2.55 -15.97 37.73
CA SER A 564 3.95 -15.56 37.90
C SER A 564 4.41 -14.75 36.69
N ILE A 565 5.25 -13.75 36.93
CA ILE A 565 5.87 -12.91 35.90
C ILE A 565 7.38 -13.06 36.00
N GLU A 566 8.01 -13.32 34.86
CA GLU A 566 9.42 -13.62 34.73
C GLU A 566 10.04 -12.61 33.76
N THR A 567 10.47 -11.46 34.28
CA THR A 567 11.23 -10.47 33.50
C THR A 567 12.63 -10.99 33.17
N HIS A 568 13.34 -10.36 32.24
CA HIS A 568 14.68 -10.79 31.77
C HIS A 568 14.77 -12.28 31.42
N THR A 569 13.66 -12.84 30.94
CA THR A 569 13.49 -14.26 30.61
C THR A 569 13.04 -14.38 29.15
N PRO A 570 13.92 -14.07 28.18
CA PRO A 570 13.57 -14.12 26.77
C PRO A 570 13.25 -15.56 26.35
N VAL A 571 12.10 -15.76 25.72
CA VAL A 571 11.79 -17.03 25.06
C VAL A 571 12.59 -17.10 23.77
N THR A 572 13.39 -18.15 23.65
CA THR A 572 14.33 -18.34 22.52
C THR A 572 13.78 -19.28 21.46
N SER A 573 12.97 -20.25 21.85
CA SER A 573 12.33 -21.19 20.93
C SER A 573 11.16 -21.91 21.60
N ILE A 574 10.30 -22.51 20.77
CA ILE A 574 9.19 -23.36 21.20
C ILE A 574 9.27 -24.66 20.41
N THR A 575 9.13 -25.79 21.10
CA THR A 575 9.08 -27.13 20.49
C THR A 575 7.80 -27.85 20.89
N SER A 576 7.32 -28.77 20.05
CA SER A 576 6.21 -29.66 20.39
C SER A 576 6.67 -31.12 20.48
N VAL A 577 5.99 -31.92 21.29
CA VAL A 577 6.25 -33.36 21.41
C VAL A 577 5.69 -34.09 20.19
N THR A 578 6.56 -34.67 19.34
CA THR A 578 6.17 -35.40 18.11
C THR A 578 6.01 -36.91 18.36
N THR A 579 5.04 -37.54 17.71
CA THR A 579 4.54 -38.92 17.91
C THR A 579 5.52 -40.08 17.61
N THR A 580 6.77 -39.84 17.23
CA THR A 580 7.72 -40.93 16.89
C THR A 580 8.31 -41.66 18.10
N THR A 581 8.14 -41.15 19.31
CA THR A 581 8.50 -41.83 20.55
C THR A 581 7.28 -41.91 21.45
N LYS A 582 6.68 -43.11 21.61
CA LYS A 582 5.69 -43.37 22.67
C LYS A 582 6.31 -43.00 24.03
N PRO A 583 5.82 -41.99 24.75
CA PRO A 583 6.27 -41.77 26.12
C PRO A 583 5.52 -42.75 27.02
N ALA A 584 6.25 -43.42 27.91
CA ALA A 584 5.70 -44.37 28.89
C ALA A 584 5.06 -43.67 30.13
N THR A 585 4.74 -42.38 30.05
CA THR A 585 4.29 -41.57 31.20
C THR A 585 3.20 -40.56 30.83
N SER A 586 2.13 -40.49 31.64
CA SER A 586 0.91 -39.70 31.41
C SER A 586 1.07 -38.17 31.47
N THR A 587 2.19 -37.66 31.99
CA THR A 587 2.45 -36.22 32.13
C THR A 587 2.72 -35.52 30.79
N THR A 588 3.28 -36.24 29.82
CA THR A 588 3.68 -35.72 28.50
C THR A 588 2.50 -35.38 27.59
N THR A 589 1.31 -35.94 27.84
CA THR A 589 0.10 -35.69 27.03
C THR A 589 -0.64 -34.41 27.43
N THR A 590 -0.46 -33.91 28.64
CA THR A 590 -1.16 -32.71 29.15
C THR A 590 -0.49 -31.40 28.73
N TYR A 591 0.85 -31.39 28.62
CA TYR A 591 1.65 -30.21 28.28
C TYR A 591 2.50 -30.47 27.02
N PRO A 592 1.89 -30.46 25.82
CA PRO A 592 2.54 -30.87 24.58
C PRO A 592 3.55 -29.86 24.00
N LEU A 593 3.61 -28.64 24.55
CA LEU A 593 4.51 -27.57 24.11
C LEU A 593 5.62 -27.38 25.15
N THR A 594 6.84 -27.10 24.70
CA THR A 594 7.97 -26.72 25.56
C THR A 594 8.48 -25.36 25.15
N VAL A 595 8.48 -24.42 26.08
CA VAL A 595 8.99 -23.05 25.92
C VAL A 595 10.41 -23.00 26.47
N HIS A 596 11.39 -22.68 25.60
CA HIS A 596 12.80 -22.66 25.97
C HIS A 596 13.27 -21.26 26.34
N THR A 597 13.87 -21.13 27.51
CA THR A 597 14.44 -19.88 28.02
C THR A 597 15.86 -20.12 28.57
N PRO A 598 16.70 -19.09 28.71
CA PRO A 598 18.00 -19.20 29.38
C PRO A 598 17.93 -19.69 30.83
N ARG A 599 16.77 -19.53 31.49
CA ARG A 599 16.54 -19.92 32.88
C ARG A 599 15.95 -21.32 33.02
N GLY A 600 15.78 -22.04 31.91
CA GLY A 600 15.22 -23.39 31.87
C GLY A 600 13.95 -23.49 31.01
N PRO A 601 13.53 -24.73 30.68
CA PRO A 601 12.33 -24.97 29.91
C PRO A 601 11.06 -24.93 30.78
N ILE A 602 9.95 -24.48 30.19
CA ILE A 602 8.61 -24.56 30.78
C ILE A 602 7.74 -25.44 29.87
N HIS A 603 7.13 -26.49 30.41
CA HIS A 603 6.15 -27.30 29.67
C HIS A 603 4.78 -26.62 29.74
N ALA A 604 4.17 -26.38 28.60
CA ALA A 604 2.97 -25.58 28.46
C ALA A 604 1.85 -26.36 27.76
N ARG A 605 0.61 -26.09 28.19
CA ARG A 605 -0.58 -26.55 27.47
C ARG A 605 -0.94 -25.55 26.36
N HIS A 606 -0.89 -24.27 26.69
CA HIS A 606 -1.07 -23.18 25.73
C HIS A 606 0.12 -22.23 25.73
N VAL A 607 0.49 -21.73 24.55
CA VAL A 607 1.48 -20.65 24.41
C VAL A 607 0.85 -19.47 23.68
N VAL A 608 0.98 -18.28 24.25
CA VAL A 608 0.38 -17.04 23.74
C VAL A 608 1.46 -16.07 23.30
N HIS A 609 1.44 -15.71 22.03
CA HIS A 609 2.33 -14.73 21.40
C HIS A 609 1.74 -13.33 21.54
N ALA A 610 2.15 -12.59 22.57
CA ALA A 610 1.81 -11.19 22.81
C ALA A 610 3.03 -10.26 22.60
N THR A 611 3.92 -10.64 21.68
CA THR A 611 5.24 -10.03 21.44
C THR A 611 5.24 -8.94 20.36
N ASN A 612 4.07 -8.50 19.90
CA ASN A 612 3.89 -7.48 18.88
C ASN A 612 4.77 -7.74 17.64
N ALA A 613 5.69 -6.83 17.29
CA ALA A 613 6.54 -6.92 16.09
C ALA A 613 7.50 -8.13 16.09
N PHE A 614 7.76 -8.73 17.25
CA PHE A 614 8.70 -9.82 17.43
C PHE A 614 8.06 -11.21 17.26
N ALA A 615 6.74 -11.30 17.05
CA ALA A 615 6.04 -12.57 16.84
C ALA A 615 6.65 -13.48 15.73
N PRO A 616 7.15 -12.96 14.59
CA PRO A 616 7.78 -13.77 13.54
C PRO A 616 9.09 -14.47 13.96
N GLU A 617 9.68 -14.11 15.10
CA GLU A 617 10.81 -14.84 15.67
C GLU A 617 10.39 -16.27 16.02
N LEU A 618 9.30 -16.38 16.77
CA LEU A 618 8.79 -17.62 17.35
C LEU A 618 7.74 -18.31 16.46
N VAL A 619 7.14 -17.58 15.51
CA VAL A 619 6.13 -18.06 14.57
C VAL A 619 6.63 -17.90 13.12
N PRO A 620 7.33 -18.92 12.57
CA PRO A 620 7.98 -18.81 11.26
C PRO A 620 7.04 -18.48 10.10
N GLY A 621 5.79 -18.93 10.12
CA GLY A 621 4.80 -18.66 9.07
C GLY A 621 4.37 -17.19 8.97
N LEU A 622 4.68 -16.36 9.97
CA LEU A 622 4.43 -14.91 9.94
C LEU A 622 5.59 -14.11 9.32
N ARG A 623 6.72 -14.75 9.01
CA ARG A 623 7.87 -14.08 8.37
C ARG A 623 7.50 -13.64 6.95
N GLY A 624 7.67 -12.36 6.67
CA GLY A 624 7.24 -11.77 5.40
C GLY A 624 5.72 -11.62 5.25
N LYS A 625 4.96 -11.75 6.34
CA LYS A 625 3.52 -11.42 6.43
C LYS A 625 3.27 -10.18 7.30
N MET A 626 4.18 -9.94 8.24
CA MET A 626 4.22 -8.77 9.11
C MET A 626 5.68 -8.38 9.39
N THR A 627 5.88 -7.15 9.85
CA THR A 627 7.21 -6.58 10.12
C THR A 627 7.17 -5.58 11.27
N GLY A 628 8.34 -5.17 11.76
CA GLY A 628 8.52 -4.00 12.61
C GLY A 628 8.71 -2.71 11.82
N LEU A 629 8.43 -1.57 12.42
CA LEU A 629 8.84 -0.23 11.99
C LEU A 629 9.44 0.51 13.19
N LEU A 630 10.63 1.06 13.03
CA LEU A 630 11.24 1.89 14.06
C LEU A 630 10.57 3.28 14.06
N ALA A 631 9.87 3.59 15.14
CA ALA A 631 9.20 4.86 15.38
C ALA A 631 9.91 5.65 16.48
N HIS A 632 9.69 6.96 16.49
CA HIS A 632 10.29 7.88 17.46
C HIS A 632 9.23 8.72 18.13
N MET A 633 9.51 9.08 19.36
CA MET A 633 8.68 9.90 20.22
C MET A 633 9.51 11.01 20.83
N SER A 634 8.85 12.08 21.23
CA SER A 634 9.42 13.14 22.07
C SER A 634 8.46 13.52 23.19
N ALA A 635 9.01 13.96 24.31
CA ALA A 635 8.29 14.65 25.37
C ALA A 635 8.88 16.05 25.53
N GLN A 636 8.05 17.07 25.34
CA GLN A 636 8.46 18.47 25.27
C GLN A 636 7.62 19.30 26.23
N SER A 637 8.25 20.23 26.95
CA SER A 637 7.52 21.12 27.84
C SER A 637 7.00 22.32 27.04
N PRO A 638 5.69 22.51 26.96
CA PRO A 638 5.13 23.67 26.28
C PRO A 638 5.43 24.94 27.10
N GLY A 639 5.93 26.00 26.46
CA GLY A 639 6.23 27.25 27.17
C GLY A 639 4.99 27.96 27.73
N ALA A 640 5.19 28.99 28.57
CA ALA A 640 4.12 29.69 29.30
C ALA A 640 2.98 30.28 28.45
N ARG A 641 3.22 30.52 27.15
CA ARG A 641 2.23 31.07 26.21
C ARG A 641 1.33 30.00 25.58
N PHE A 642 1.67 28.72 25.73
CA PHE A 642 0.86 27.63 25.22
C PHE A 642 -0.40 27.50 26.08
N PRO A 643 -1.59 27.32 25.50
CA PRO A 643 -2.82 27.22 26.27
C PRO A 643 -2.76 26.03 27.23
N ASP A 644 -2.94 26.28 28.52
CA ASP A 644 -3.14 25.20 29.49
C ASP A 644 -4.57 24.69 29.37
N LEU A 645 -4.71 23.56 28.68
CA LEU A 645 -5.98 22.86 28.52
C LEU A 645 -6.13 21.74 29.56
N GLY A 646 -5.29 21.69 30.60
CA GLY A 646 -5.35 20.65 31.63
C GLY A 646 -5.19 19.23 31.08
N GLY A 647 -4.57 19.08 29.90
CA GLY A 647 -4.50 17.80 29.19
C GLY A 647 -5.84 17.30 28.62
N ALA A 648 -6.87 18.16 28.52
CA ALA A 648 -8.19 17.84 27.97
C ALA A 648 -8.26 17.82 26.43
N ARG A 649 -7.15 18.17 25.76
CA ARG A 649 -7.06 18.16 24.29
C ARG A 649 -5.83 17.40 23.81
N SER A 650 -6.00 16.73 22.69
CA SER A 650 -4.96 16.08 21.91
C SER A 650 -5.04 16.57 20.47
N TRP A 651 -3.96 16.38 19.72
CA TRP A 651 -3.89 16.85 18.33
C TRP A 651 -3.36 15.76 17.42
N SER A 652 -3.61 15.92 16.13
CA SER A 652 -2.77 15.33 15.09
C SER A 652 -2.45 16.39 14.06
N ILE A 653 -1.23 16.38 13.54
CA ILE A 653 -0.78 17.33 12.52
C ILE A 653 -0.74 16.53 11.23
N VAL A 654 -1.65 16.83 10.31
CA VAL A 654 -1.86 16.06 9.07
C VAL A 654 -1.29 16.83 7.88
N TYR A 655 -0.43 16.17 7.11
CA TYR A 655 0.28 16.76 5.97
C TYR A 655 0.45 15.75 4.83
N GLY A 656 -0.13 16.02 3.67
CA GLY A 656 0.00 15.14 2.51
C GLY A 656 -0.53 13.73 2.81
N ASP A 657 0.35 12.73 2.77
CA ASP A 657 0.05 11.32 3.06
C ASP A 657 0.51 10.85 4.46
N GLY A 658 0.89 11.78 5.35
CA GLY A 658 1.40 11.49 6.69
C GLY A 658 0.74 12.31 7.79
N PHE A 659 0.96 11.87 9.03
CA PHE A 659 0.51 12.58 10.23
C PHE A 659 1.47 12.38 11.41
N ASP A 660 1.44 13.33 12.34
CA ASP A 660 1.99 13.20 13.68
C ASP A 660 0.86 13.22 14.70
N TYR A 661 0.95 12.41 15.75
CA TYR A 661 -0.02 12.39 16.82
C TYR A 661 0.57 13.03 18.09
N VAL A 662 -0.28 13.74 18.82
CA VAL A 662 0.13 14.59 19.93
C VAL A 662 -0.84 14.40 21.09
N THR A 663 -0.30 14.14 22.28
CA THR A 663 -1.06 14.12 23.53
C THR A 663 -0.42 15.08 24.54
N GLN A 664 -1.21 15.64 25.44
CA GLN A 664 -0.71 16.54 26.49
C GLN A 664 -1.04 15.95 27.85
N ARG A 665 -0.06 15.86 28.76
CA ARG A 665 -0.31 15.47 30.15
C ARG A 665 -1.10 16.54 30.92
N PRO A 666 -1.83 16.16 31.98
CA PRO A 666 -2.42 17.13 32.90
C PRO A 666 -1.36 18.08 33.49
N SER A 667 -1.74 19.33 33.78
CA SER A 667 -0.86 20.33 34.40
C SER A 667 -0.62 20.09 35.89
N THR A 668 -1.53 19.40 36.58
CA THR A 668 -1.33 18.88 37.93
C THR A 668 -1.02 17.38 37.87
N THR A 669 0.16 17.00 38.33
CA THR A 669 0.54 15.58 38.42
C THR A 669 0.26 15.06 39.83
N THR A 670 -0.27 13.84 39.94
CA THR A 670 -0.15 13.08 41.18
C THR A 670 1.34 12.91 41.46
N ASP A 671 1.79 13.32 42.65
CA ASP A 671 3.14 12.98 43.08
C ASP A 671 3.23 11.44 43.22
N GLY A 672 4.43 10.88 43.20
CA GLY A 672 4.65 9.44 43.40
C GLY A 672 4.11 8.88 44.73
N SER A 673 3.47 9.70 45.57
CA SER A 673 2.77 9.30 46.80
C SER A 673 1.27 9.06 46.59
N GLY A 674 0.74 9.30 45.39
CA GLY A 674 -0.69 9.16 45.10
C GLY A 674 -1.54 10.31 45.66
N SER A 675 -0.91 11.42 46.08
CA SER A 675 -1.61 12.63 46.50
C SER A 675 -1.67 13.61 45.32
N ALA A 676 -2.82 14.27 45.15
CA ALA A 676 -2.89 15.41 44.24
C ALA A 676 -1.99 16.50 44.81
N ALA A 677 -0.84 16.73 44.17
CA ALA A 677 0.03 17.84 44.55
C ALA A 677 -0.82 19.12 44.52
N ALA A 678 -0.79 19.88 45.62
CA ALA A 678 -1.52 21.12 45.75
C ALA A 678 -1.28 21.97 44.49
N ALA A 679 -2.37 22.41 43.85
CA ALA A 679 -2.35 23.22 42.64
C ALA A 679 -1.59 24.53 42.89
N SER A 680 -0.26 24.46 42.82
CA SER A 680 0.60 25.62 42.66
C SER A 680 0.45 26.04 41.21
N ALA A 681 0.09 27.31 41.00
CA ALA A 681 -0.09 27.85 39.67
C ALA A 681 1.24 27.89 38.91
N SER A 682 1.60 26.88 38.10
CA SER A 682 2.78 26.99 37.22
C SER A 682 2.92 25.85 36.20
N ALA A 683 2.86 26.21 34.90
CA ALA A 683 3.21 25.46 33.69
C ALA A 683 2.21 24.43 33.12
N PRO A 684 1.95 24.44 31.79
CA PRO A 684 1.17 23.39 31.14
C PRO A 684 1.93 22.05 31.13
N GLY A 685 1.20 20.95 31.26
CA GLY A 685 1.81 19.60 31.27
C GLY A 685 2.55 19.27 29.97
N LYS A 686 3.54 18.37 30.06
CA LYS A 686 4.38 17.98 28.90
C LYS A 686 3.53 17.47 27.74
N VAL A 687 3.93 17.85 26.54
CA VAL A 687 3.34 17.45 25.26
C VAL A 687 4.17 16.32 24.67
N LEU A 688 3.53 15.18 24.42
CA LEU A 688 4.15 14.01 23.82
C LEU A 688 3.79 13.98 22.34
N LEU A 689 4.79 13.81 21.49
CA LEU A 689 4.60 13.74 20.04
C LEU A 689 5.27 12.50 19.48
N GLY A 690 4.54 11.77 18.64
CA GLY A 690 5.05 10.68 17.81
C GLY A 690 4.66 10.84 16.36
N GLY A 691 5.44 10.24 15.47
CA GLY A 691 5.27 10.41 14.03
C GLY A 691 6.59 10.64 13.32
N GLY A 692 6.57 11.42 12.25
CA GLY A 692 7.76 11.92 11.57
C GLY A 692 8.66 10.88 10.88
N TRP A 693 8.28 9.60 10.87
CA TRP A 693 9.13 8.52 10.33
C TRP A 693 9.38 8.67 8.82
N ARG A 694 8.48 9.34 8.09
CA ARG A 694 8.66 9.72 6.66
C ARG A 694 9.75 10.78 6.43
N TYR A 695 10.27 11.44 7.47
CA TYR A 695 11.37 12.40 7.36
C TYR A 695 12.76 11.78 7.54
N SER A 696 12.83 10.47 7.73
CA SER A 696 14.09 9.73 7.66
C SER A 696 14.68 9.76 6.24
N ARG A 697 15.95 9.34 6.11
CA ARG A 697 16.76 9.54 4.90
C ARG A 697 16.12 8.95 3.63
N GLU A 698 15.47 7.79 3.74
CA GLU A 698 14.82 7.10 2.62
C GLU A 698 13.29 7.19 2.71
N ARG A 699 12.79 8.28 3.29
CA ARG A 699 11.36 8.57 3.47
C ARG A 699 10.61 7.46 4.21
N GLY A 700 11.27 6.85 5.19
CA GLY A 700 10.68 5.84 6.05
C GLY A 700 10.91 4.40 5.60
N LEU A 701 11.27 4.18 4.33
CA LEU A 701 11.65 2.85 3.85
C LEU A 701 12.86 2.29 4.62
N ASP A 702 13.77 3.15 5.06
CA ASP A 702 14.92 2.79 5.88
C ASP A 702 14.57 2.38 7.32
N MET A 703 13.35 2.66 7.80
CA MET A 703 12.85 2.28 9.14
C MET A 703 12.09 0.95 9.17
N LEU A 704 11.62 0.48 8.01
CA LEU A 704 10.84 -0.76 7.87
C LEU A 704 11.69 -2.03 8.07
N GLY A 705 11.33 -2.88 9.01
CA GLY A 705 12.09 -4.08 9.39
C GLY A 705 13.32 -3.76 10.24
N VAL A 706 13.31 -2.64 10.95
CA VAL A 706 14.31 -2.27 11.94
C VAL A 706 13.72 -2.50 13.33
N TYR A 707 14.37 -3.37 14.10
CA TYR A 707 13.92 -3.84 15.42
C TYR A 707 14.80 -3.35 16.58
N ASP A 708 15.87 -2.62 16.23
CA ASP A 708 16.82 -2.03 17.17
C ASP A 708 16.22 -0.71 17.70
N ASP A 709 15.64 -0.73 18.91
CA ASP A 709 15.10 0.44 19.60
C ASP A 709 16.12 1.10 20.55
N ALA A 710 17.42 0.85 20.33
CA ALA A 710 18.53 1.59 20.96
C ALA A 710 19.01 2.79 20.12
N ARG A 711 18.51 2.93 18.89
CA ARG A 711 18.92 3.97 17.93
C ARG A 711 17.86 5.06 17.75
N LEU A 712 18.35 6.27 17.48
CA LEU A 712 17.52 7.40 17.08
C LEU A 712 17.86 7.81 15.64
N ASP A 713 16.83 8.14 14.85
CA ASP A 713 17.00 8.73 13.53
C ASP A 713 17.06 10.26 13.59
N PRO A 714 18.15 10.89 13.13
CA PRO A 714 18.30 12.35 13.21
C PRO A 714 17.21 13.13 12.46
N GLY A 715 16.73 12.63 11.31
CA GLY A 715 15.74 13.33 10.50
C GLY A 715 14.37 13.34 11.16
N THR A 716 13.93 12.17 11.63
CA THR A 716 12.68 12.04 12.40
C THR A 716 12.74 12.82 13.72
N VAL A 717 13.86 12.77 14.45
CA VAL A 717 14.01 13.51 15.71
C VAL A 717 13.97 15.03 15.48
N ALA A 718 14.67 15.53 14.45
CA ALA A 718 14.63 16.95 14.11
C ALA A 718 13.21 17.43 13.76
N HIS A 719 12.45 16.61 13.04
CA HIS A 719 11.04 16.88 12.77
C HIS A 719 10.19 16.93 14.05
N ASN A 720 10.28 15.89 14.89
CA ASN A 720 9.49 15.80 16.12
C ASN A 720 9.72 17.00 17.05
N LEU A 721 10.96 17.46 17.17
CA LEU A 721 11.31 18.63 17.99
C LEU A 721 10.94 19.97 17.34
N GLY A 722 10.82 20.03 16.01
CA GLY A 722 10.55 21.27 15.28
C GLY A 722 9.08 21.54 14.98
N VAL A 723 8.25 20.51 14.83
CA VAL A 723 6.89 20.64 14.31
C VAL A 723 5.94 21.34 15.29
N LEU A 724 6.01 21.05 16.60
CA LEU A 724 5.17 21.71 17.60
C LEU A 724 5.44 23.22 17.69
N PRO A 725 6.71 23.69 17.83
CA PRO A 725 7.02 25.11 17.73
C PRO A 725 6.52 25.76 16.44
N ALA A 726 6.64 25.06 15.31
CA ALA A 726 6.24 25.60 14.02
C ALA A 726 4.72 25.82 13.94
N ILE A 727 3.90 24.85 14.37
CA ILE A 727 2.43 24.91 14.30
C ILE A 727 1.83 25.88 15.32
N PHE A 728 2.34 25.89 16.55
CA PHE A 728 1.78 26.67 17.65
C PHE A 728 2.45 28.04 17.85
N GLN A 729 3.32 28.50 16.95
CA GLN A 729 3.82 29.88 17.02
C GLN A 729 2.66 30.91 16.86
N PRO A 730 2.71 32.05 17.57
CA PRO A 730 3.73 32.49 18.51
C PRO A 730 3.52 31.94 19.94
N ASN A 731 2.50 31.10 20.17
CA ASN A 731 2.11 30.60 21.49
C ASN A 731 3.08 29.54 22.04
N TRP A 732 3.88 28.89 21.18
CA TRP A 732 5.01 28.08 21.64
C TRP A 732 6.15 28.97 22.17
N GLY A 733 6.75 28.60 23.31
CA GLY A 733 7.72 29.45 24.01
C GLY A 733 8.72 28.66 24.85
N GLN A 734 9.61 29.39 25.53
CA GLN A 734 10.60 28.80 26.45
C GLN A 734 9.89 28.14 27.66
N PRO A 735 10.47 27.06 28.22
CA PRO A 735 10.01 26.46 29.46
C PRO A 735 9.83 27.49 30.58
N VAL A 736 8.90 27.24 31.51
CA VAL A 736 8.65 28.16 32.62
C VAL A 736 9.76 28.05 33.66
N ALA A 737 10.45 29.15 33.95
CA ALA A 737 11.54 29.19 34.92
C ALA A 737 11.05 28.82 36.34
N GLY A 738 11.80 27.96 37.04
CA GLY A 738 11.50 27.56 38.41
C GLY A 738 10.56 26.34 38.58
N VAL A 739 10.13 25.70 37.48
CA VAL A 739 9.47 24.38 37.55
C VAL A 739 10.55 23.29 37.52
N ALA A 740 10.68 22.54 38.63
CA ALA A 740 11.69 21.49 38.77
C ALA A 740 11.58 20.45 37.63
N GLY A 741 12.68 20.24 36.89
CA GLY A 741 12.76 19.28 35.79
C GLY A 741 12.50 19.84 34.38
N ASP A 742 12.13 21.11 34.22
CA ASP A 742 11.86 21.71 32.89
C ASP A 742 13.01 22.57 32.34
N GLU A 743 13.84 23.17 33.19
CA GLU A 743 15.04 23.92 32.76
C GLU A 743 16.31 23.05 32.65
N GLU A 744 16.42 21.95 33.40
CA GLU A 744 17.63 21.11 33.45
C GLU A 744 17.61 19.90 32.48
N ASP A 745 16.44 19.37 32.08
CA ASP A 745 16.36 18.08 31.34
C ASP A 745 16.14 18.19 29.82
N GLY A 746 15.77 19.35 29.29
CA GLY A 746 15.48 19.53 27.86
C GLY A 746 14.37 18.60 27.31
N PRO A 747 14.16 18.57 25.98
CA PRO A 747 13.21 17.63 25.38
C PRO A 747 13.76 16.20 25.43
N GLN A 748 12.95 15.27 25.92
CA GLN A 748 13.31 13.85 25.95
C GLN A 748 12.87 13.17 24.66
N VAL A 749 13.69 12.28 24.13
CA VAL A 749 13.46 11.58 22.86
C VAL A 749 13.77 10.11 23.03
N TRP A 750 12.91 9.25 22.49
CA TRP A 750 13.10 7.80 22.52
C TRP A 750 12.55 7.13 21.26
N SER A 751 13.01 5.91 21.01
CA SER A 751 12.52 5.06 19.94
C SER A 751 11.70 3.87 20.46
N GLY A 752 10.85 3.33 19.61
CA GLY A 752 10.12 2.10 19.85
C GLY A 752 9.81 1.36 18.54
N VAL A 753 9.55 0.06 18.64
CA VAL A 753 9.21 -0.77 17.47
C VAL A 753 7.69 -0.95 17.38
N VAL A 754 7.10 -0.39 16.34
CA VAL A 754 5.71 -0.62 15.93
C VAL A 754 5.65 -1.87 15.07
N ALA A 755 4.49 -2.53 15.04
CA ALA A 755 4.28 -3.73 14.24
C ALA A 755 3.25 -3.45 13.14
N LEU A 756 3.54 -3.91 11.92
CA LEU A 756 2.70 -3.74 10.74
C LEU A 756 2.41 -5.10 10.13
N THR A 757 1.16 -5.40 9.81
CA THR A 757 0.77 -6.53 8.98
C THR A 757 0.61 -6.08 7.53
N ALA A 758 0.80 -7.00 6.59
CA ALA A 758 0.63 -6.73 5.16
C ALA A 758 -0.80 -6.33 4.79
N ASP A 759 -1.79 -6.69 5.60
CA ASP A 759 -3.20 -6.40 5.33
C ASP A 759 -3.79 -5.30 6.20
N GLY A 760 -2.96 -4.59 6.97
CA GLY A 760 -3.41 -3.42 7.73
C GLY A 760 -4.29 -3.73 8.95
N LEU A 761 -4.34 -4.97 9.42
CA LEU A 761 -5.15 -5.37 10.57
C LEU A 761 -4.36 -6.21 11.60
N PRO A 762 -4.70 -6.13 12.91
CA PRO A 762 -4.18 -7.03 13.94
C PRO A 762 -4.39 -8.53 13.66
N LEU A 763 -3.56 -9.37 14.29
CA LEU A 763 -3.70 -10.84 14.28
C LEU A 763 -4.09 -11.32 15.67
N VAL A 764 -5.27 -11.94 15.78
CA VAL A 764 -5.83 -12.42 17.05
C VAL A 764 -6.38 -13.83 16.91
N GLY A 765 -6.19 -14.69 17.91
CA GLY A 765 -6.83 -16.01 17.98
C GLY A 765 -5.86 -17.17 17.91
N ARG A 766 -6.41 -18.38 17.73
CA ARG A 766 -5.63 -19.62 17.65
C ARG A 766 -4.83 -19.68 16.35
N LEU A 767 -3.56 -20.06 16.46
CA LEU A 767 -2.70 -20.28 15.30
C LEU A 767 -2.84 -21.70 14.78
N ASP A 768 -2.98 -21.83 13.46
CA ASP A 768 -2.93 -23.11 12.76
C ASP A 768 -1.51 -23.70 12.82
N PRO A 769 -1.34 -25.03 13.05
CA PRO A 769 -0.03 -25.70 13.05
C PRO A 769 0.82 -25.41 11.81
N ARG A 770 0.21 -25.15 10.66
CA ARG A 770 0.92 -24.78 9.42
C ARG A 770 1.55 -23.39 9.48
N ILE A 771 1.03 -22.49 10.33
CA ILE A 771 1.60 -21.16 10.58
C ILE A 771 2.76 -21.28 11.57
N THR A 772 2.61 -22.06 12.63
CA THR A 772 3.64 -22.22 13.67
C THR A 772 4.75 -23.18 13.26
N GLY A 773 4.48 -24.09 12.33
CA GLY A 773 5.35 -25.20 11.97
C GLY A 773 5.41 -26.30 13.04
N ARG A 774 4.42 -26.36 13.94
CA ARG A 774 4.40 -27.28 15.10
C ARG A 774 3.06 -27.97 15.21
N ASP A 775 3.06 -29.30 15.08
CA ASP A 775 1.89 -30.13 15.37
C ASP A 775 1.75 -30.32 16.87
N VAL A 776 0.53 -30.15 17.37
CA VAL A 776 0.19 -30.31 18.79
C VAL A 776 -0.75 -31.50 18.92
N VAL A 777 -0.31 -32.54 19.63
CA VAL A 777 -1.08 -33.77 19.88
C VAL A 777 -2.39 -33.42 20.60
N GLY A 778 -3.52 -33.88 20.09
CA GLY A 778 -4.86 -33.57 20.63
C GLY A 778 -5.48 -32.26 20.12
N GLY A 779 -4.74 -31.45 19.34
CA GLY A 779 -5.31 -30.37 18.55
C GLY A 779 -5.98 -30.94 17.32
N GLY A 780 -7.29 -31.19 17.37
CA GLY A 780 -8.06 -31.60 16.20
C GLY A 780 -7.74 -30.67 15.02
N GLY A 781 -7.35 -31.26 13.90
CA GLY A 781 -7.12 -30.56 12.63
C GLY A 781 -8.43 -30.00 12.11
N GLY A 782 -8.88 -28.89 12.67
CA GLY A 782 -9.93 -28.05 12.11
C GLY A 782 -9.34 -27.25 10.96
N GLY A 783 -9.20 -27.88 9.80
CA GLY A 783 -9.08 -27.13 8.55
C GLY A 783 -10.24 -26.14 8.49
N GLY A 784 -9.95 -24.87 8.20
CA GLY A 784 -10.93 -23.81 8.03
C GLY A 784 -11.88 -24.08 6.87
N GLY A 785 -12.86 -24.94 7.09
CA GLY A 785 -14.09 -25.01 6.33
C GLY A 785 -15.17 -24.29 7.14
N GLU A 786 -15.82 -23.32 6.52
CA GLU A 786 -17.12 -22.82 6.96
C GLU A 786 -18.06 -24.03 7.10
N GLY A 787 -18.43 -24.40 8.33
CA GLY A 787 -19.33 -25.52 8.58
C GLY A 787 -19.13 -26.17 9.95
N GLU A 788 -19.98 -25.78 10.90
CA GLU A 788 -20.54 -26.65 11.95
C GLU A 788 -19.58 -27.61 12.66
N GLY A 789 -18.85 -27.09 13.64
CA GLY A 789 -18.37 -27.88 14.78
C GLY A 789 -19.13 -27.44 16.01
N GLU A 790 -20.27 -28.07 16.31
CA GLU A 790 -20.96 -27.95 17.60
C GLU A 790 -20.02 -28.41 18.73
N GLY A 791 -19.22 -27.50 19.24
CA GLY A 791 -18.53 -27.68 20.51
C GLY A 791 -19.58 -27.68 21.61
N LYS A 792 -19.77 -28.81 22.30
CA LYS A 792 -20.63 -28.86 23.49
C LYS A 792 -20.19 -27.76 24.48
N PRO A 793 -21.13 -26.96 25.03
CA PRO A 793 -20.81 -26.00 26.08
C PRO A 793 -20.09 -26.70 27.24
N GLY A 794 -18.90 -26.23 27.60
CA GLY A 794 -18.10 -26.80 28.70
C GLY A 794 -17.04 -27.83 28.31
N ALA A 795 -16.76 -28.07 27.02
CA ALA A 795 -15.59 -28.84 26.61
C ALA A 795 -14.28 -28.06 26.81
N GLU A 796 -13.27 -28.72 27.37
CA GLU A 796 -11.97 -28.11 27.68
C GLU A 796 -11.22 -27.71 26.39
N VAL A 797 -10.67 -26.49 26.35
CA VAL A 797 -9.99 -25.96 25.15
C VAL A 797 -8.76 -26.81 24.83
N ALA A 798 -8.67 -27.27 23.58
CA ALA A 798 -7.58 -28.13 23.14
C ALA A 798 -6.22 -27.38 23.17
N PRO A 799 -5.11 -28.02 23.59
CA PRO A 799 -3.78 -27.43 23.63
C PRO A 799 -3.37 -26.76 22.31
N GLY A 800 -2.62 -25.67 22.36
CA GLY A 800 -2.25 -24.94 21.14
C GLY A 800 -1.56 -23.60 21.36
N GLU A 801 -1.19 -22.99 20.23
CA GLU A 801 -0.57 -21.67 20.20
C GLU A 801 -1.57 -20.61 19.76
N TRP A 802 -1.41 -19.40 20.30
CA TRP A 802 -2.35 -18.30 20.16
C TRP A 802 -1.60 -17.00 19.93
N ILE A 803 -2.21 -16.03 19.26
CA ILE A 803 -1.59 -14.72 19.00
C ILE A 803 -2.55 -13.59 19.33
N ALA A 804 -2.00 -12.48 19.85
CA ALA A 804 -2.63 -11.16 19.85
C ALA A 804 -1.51 -10.14 19.63
N ALA A 805 -1.28 -9.76 18.38
CA ALA A 805 -0.15 -8.94 17.98
C ALA A 805 -0.45 -8.07 16.76
N SER A 806 0.48 -7.16 16.46
CA SER A 806 0.50 -6.36 15.24
C SER A 806 -0.59 -5.31 15.11
N PHE A 807 -0.65 -4.42 16.10
CA PHE A 807 -1.71 -3.42 16.23
C PHE A 807 -1.53 -2.16 15.35
N MET A 808 -0.78 -2.24 14.25
CA MET A 808 -0.65 -1.21 13.21
C MET A 808 -0.16 0.19 13.64
N GLY A 809 0.33 0.35 14.87
CA GLY A 809 0.65 1.67 15.45
C GLY A 809 -0.46 2.22 16.35
N ASP A 810 -1.65 1.64 16.29
CA ASP A 810 -2.87 2.06 17.00
C ASP A 810 -3.16 1.15 18.20
N GLY A 811 -2.12 0.75 18.94
CA GLY A 811 -2.23 -0.26 19.99
C GLY A 811 -3.28 0.04 21.06
N MET A 812 -3.51 1.32 21.38
CA MET A 812 -4.48 1.71 22.42
C MET A 812 -5.95 1.51 22.02
N VAL A 813 -6.24 1.36 20.72
CA VAL A 813 -7.60 1.15 20.17
C VAL A 813 -7.76 -0.21 19.48
N TRP A 814 -6.82 -1.12 19.74
CA TRP A 814 -6.91 -2.52 19.30
C TRP A 814 -6.56 -3.49 20.42
N ALA A 815 -5.45 -3.24 21.12
CA ALA A 815 -4.76 -4.29 21.87
C ALA A 815 -5.53 -4.76 23.10
N TRP A 816 -6.27 -3.87 23.76
CA TRP A 816 -7.04 -4.23 24.95
C TRP A 816 -8.17 -5.20 24.59
N LEU A 817 -9.09 -4.82 23.69
CA LEU A 817 -10.21 -5.70 23.33
C LEU A 817 -9.76 -6.93 22.53
N CYS A 818 -8.69 -6.84 21.73
CA CYS A 818 -8.09 -8.01 21.10
C CYS A 818 -7.54 -9.00 22.14
N GLY A 819 -6.89 -8.49 23.20
CA GLY A 819 -6.40 -9.31 24.30
C GLY A 819 -7.54 -9.92 25.12
N THR A 820 -8.57 -9.13 25.43
CA THR A 820 -9.80 -9.59 26.10
C THR A 820 -10.48 -10.70 25.30
N ALA A 821 -10.67 -10.51 23.99
CA ALA A 821 -11.24 -11.50 23.09
C ALA A 821 -10.45 -12.81 23.10
N LEU A 822 -9.12 -12.73 23.04
CA LEU A 822 -8.27 -13.91 23.11
C LEU A 822 -8.38 -14.61 24.48
N GLY A 823 -8.51 -13.86 25.57
CA GLY A 823 -8.71 -14.43 26.89
C GLY A 823 -10.04 -15.18 27.02
N VAL A 824 -11.12 -14.66 26.42
CA VAL A 824 -12.41 -15.35 26.32
C VAL A 824 -12.29 -16.65 25.52
N MET A 825 -11.57 -16.64 24.38
CA MET A 825 -11.31 -17.86 23.59
C MET A 825 -10.49 -18.90 24.36
N LEU A 826 -9.48 -18.46 25.12
CA LEU A 826 -8.64 -19.34 25.95
C LEU A 826 -9.42 -19.96 27.11
N ALA A 827 -10.37 -19.23 27.68
CA ALA A 827 -11.28 -19.73 28.72
C ALA A 827 -12.40 -20.62 28.14
N GLY A 828 -12.60 -20.60 26.82
CA GLY A 828 -13.65 -21.31 26.11
C GLY A 828 -15.06 -20.78 26.39
N THR A 829 -15.19 -19.47 26.68
CA THR A 829 -16.42 -18.76 27.09
C THR A 829 -17.05 -17.92 25.98
N GLU A 830 -16.80 -18.25 24.71
CA GLU A 830 -17.21 -17.44 23.56
C GLU A 830 -18.74 -17.31 23.43
N GLU A 831 -19.46 -18.37 23.78
CA GLU A 831 -20.93 -18.46 23.72
C GLU A 831 -21.64 -17.95 24.98
N ASP A 832 -20.90 -17.67 26.05
CA ASP A 832 -21.47 -17.13 27.28
C ASP A 832 -22.05 -15.72 26.99
N ALA A 833 -23.31 -15.49 27.41
CA ALA A 833 -24.08 -14.28 27.11
C ALA A 833 -24.74 -13.67 28.35
N GLY A 834 -25.18 -12.40 28.24
CA GLY A 834 -25.97 -11.68 29.24
C GLY A 834 -25.15 -10.85 30.25
N PRO A 835 -25.83 -10.19 31.23
CA PRO A 835 -25.21 -9.17 32.09
C PRO A 835 -24.06 -9.67 32.96
N GLN A 836 -24.04 -10.97 33.26
CA GLN A 836 -22.98 -11.62 34.03
C GLN A 836 -21.61 -11.60 33.34
N THR A 837 -21.58 -11.28 32.04
CA THR A 837 -20.33 -11.11 31.26
C THR A 837 -19.78 -9.69 31.35
N ALA A 838 -20.58 -8.72 31.82
CA ALA A 838 -20.16 -7.35 32.01
C ALA A 838 -19.22 -7.28 33.23
N VAL A 839 -17.93 -7.18 32.96
CA VAL A 839 -16.89 -6.93 33.95
C VAL A 839 -16.05 -5.75 33.47
N PRO A 840 -15.46 -4.95 34.38
CA PRO A 840 -14.64 -3.82 33.99
C PRO A 840 -13.64 -4.22 32.91
N GLY A 841 -13.52 -3.46 31.82
CA GLY A 841 -12.59 -3.79 30.74
C GLY A 841 -13.03 -4.91 29.77
N ARG A 842 -14.23 -5.46 29.87
CA ARG A 842 -14.81 -6.41 28.90
C ARG A 842 -16.22 -5.95 28.47
N PRO A 843 -16.49 -5.79 27.16
CA PRO A 843 -17.84 -5.50 26.66
C PRO A 843 -18.84 -6.58 27.07
N GLU A 844 -20.10 -6.21 27.32
CA GLU A 844 -21.17 -7.18 27.58
C GLU A 844 -21.46 -8.03 26.32
N GLY A 845 -21.91 -9.26 26.53
CA GLY A 845 -22.43 -10.12 25.47
C GLY A 845 -21.44 -11.17 24.97
N ARG A 846 -21.91 -11.91 23.96
CA ARG A 846 -21.14 -12.98 23.32
C ARG A 846 -19.95 -12.40 22.58
N LEU A 847 -18.90 -13.20 22.44
CA LEU A 847 -17.71 -12.75 21.73
C LEU A 847 -18.02 -12.30 20.29
N THR A 848 -18.89 -13.02 19.58
CA THR A 848 -19.28 -12.73 18.20
C THR A 848 -20.12 -11.46 18.03
N GLU A 849 -20.68 -10.91 19.11
CA GLU A 849 -21.50 -9.69 19.07
C GLU A 849 -20.63 -8.43 18.98
N TRP A 850 -19.42 -8.45 19.55
CA TRP A 850 -18.55 -7.27 19.61
C TRP A 850 -17.17 -7.48 18.99
N PHE A 851 -16.66 -8.72 18.87
CA PHE A 851 -15.33 -8.98 18.30
C PHE A 851 -15.38 -9.19 16.77
N PRO A 852 -14.68 -8.37 15.96
CA PRO A 852 -14.73 -8.49 14.51
C PRO A 852 -14.00 -9.75 13.99
N PRO A 853 -14.64 -10.60 13.17
CA PRO A 853 -14.01 -11.81 12.64
C PRO A 853 -12.84 -11.53 11.68
N GLU A 854 -12.75 -10.33 11.10
CA GLU A 854 -11.64 -9.89 10.25
C GLU A 854 -10.28 -9.92 10.97
N LEU A 855 -10.28 -9.81 12.30
CA LEU A 855 -9.08 -9.80 13.12
C LEU A 855 -8.53 -11.21 13.41
N LEU A 856 -9.30 -12.26 13.09
CA LEU A 856 -8.89 -13.64 13.35
C LEU A 856 -7.66 -14.03 12.52
N ALA A 857 -6.68 -14.66 13.17
CA ALA A 857 -5.42 -15.12 12.58
C ALA A 857 -5.56 -16.45 11.82
N THR A 858 -6.55 -16.56 10.93
CA THR A 858 -6.83 -17.79 10.18
C THR A 858 -5.71 -18.11 9.18
N TYR A 859 -5.52 -19.40 8.90
CA TYR A 859 -4.53 -19.86 7.89
C TYR A 859 -4.77 -19.22 6.51
N GLU A 860 -6.03 -19.08 6.09
CA GLU A 860 -6.35 -18.47 4.81
C GLU A 860 -5.99 -16.99 4.74
N ARG A 861 -6.25 -16.24 5.83
CA ARG A 861 -5.91 -14.82 5.90
C ARG A 861 -4.40 -14.64 5.85
N VAL A 862 -3.66 -15.35 6.71
CA VAL A 862 -2.20 -15.30 6.77
C VAL A 862 -1.57 -15.77 5.44
N GLY A 863 -2.16 -16.78 4.80
CA GLY A 863 -1.72 -17.28 3.49
C GLY A 863 -1.78 -16.21 2.38
N LYS A 864 -2.80 -15.35 2.39
CA LYS A 864 -3.03 -14.29 1.38
C LYS A 864 -2.14 -13.05 1.57
N MET A 865 -1.63 -12.80 2.77
CA MET A 865 -0.75 -11.66 3.07
C MET A 865 0.58 -11.76 2.31
N ASP A 866 1.08 -10.66 1.73
CA ASP A 866 2.47 -10.55 1.28
C ASP A 866 3.02 -9.19 1.71
N ILE A 867 4.13 -9.17 2.46
CA ILE A 867 4.74 -7.92 2.92
C ILE A 867 5.17 -7.00 1.76
N ALA A 868 5.27 -7.51 0.53
CA ALA A 868 5.45 -6.68 -0.65
C ALA A 868 4.27 -5.71 -0.88
N ASP A 869 3.04 -6.12 -0.56
CA ASP A 869 1.85 -5.27 -0.70
C ASP A 869 1.92 -4.07 0.26
N LEU A 870 2.46 -4.26 1.47
CA LEU A 870 2.72 -3.16 2.41
C LEU A 870 3.70 -2.12 1.83
N VAL A 871 4.74 -2.56 1.11
CA VAL A 871 5.71 -1.65 0.49
C VAL A 871 5.12 -0.92 -0.71
N ASP A 872 4.17 -1.54 -1.42
CA ASP A 872 3.48 -0.90 -2.53
C ASP A 872 2.45 0.15 -2.04
N ASP A 873 1.87 -0.05 -0.85
CA ASP A 873 0.91 0.86 -0.21
C ASP A 873 1.58 2.07 0.49
N MET A 874 2.82 1.92 1.00
CA MET A 874 3.55 2.94 1.77
C MET A 874 4.33 3.94 0.93
#